data_AF-A0A9N8WF06-F1
#
_entry.id   AF-A0A9N8WF06-F1
#
_cell.length_a   1.000
_cell.length_b   1.000
_cell.length_c   1.000
_cell.angle_alpha   90.00
_cell.angle_beta   90.00
_cell.angle_gamma   90.00
#
_symmetry.space_group_name_H-M   'P 1'
#
loop_
_entity.id
_entity.type
_entity.pdbx_description
1 polymer ?
#
loop_
_entity_poly.entity_id
_entity_poly.type
_entity_poly.pdbx_seq_one_letter_code
_entity_poly.pdbx_strand_id
1 'polypeptide(L)'
;MEKIEMGGRGAKRGAFVTYHKRIDSVEYFYTYDSKEIKIYSAKTDNFIKTFSIKEYNIINKLVEDSEIKEIVYITDGFLDNASLLVCSRTKKNLYHCFVCDINNLEYQPLPINLDSMIPSINDVVVSEKIETNDETQSIYVFIFASVIGLSIYWLTYNPYNQHNFNFIRDLNVKLSTRDSITAVNTYSSKLNEGFDDKHGFYIIAGGVQGNIECFEIMNDGSDYKTFSIPMLKLVGTSDPVPPVTHIVIRTLSDLKERLIFVGYGKLNSRIFNRSPLARLDRIPVVRIARLSFNHGKLDWNEIDVVVGNPGADVTRGEIISMFVTSADTEYNLYVALDMYYRPNNYRSLDGIEVTHYKVKNLNCVTSTWHRIDSLCRKSSNLNEVPLLDICADQNNRRLKLLLPNDVEWYQISPLPKDESDDDDGIPSFERWFENLEFNQIAPYNIESIKDIEAQREKYENELMVDLLLEREKIDKLFYPPESLHDLKQLFEEIFNNNEEDLVWKYGIMYYLLRDWSFIPRLSQKFIARYLTLSQDMQIFVDGCWELDHERFDEAVRCLSDPIVKNLLSKFPRIDEKIMRIFLISSCPDHALKYSHFRCIVKSSTEIMELYIEALIRNSIINTSEALKFARQNKSDDDESVSRRLLTKILDICVVEDKTETQVYEKELLSLPLNDYEEKFVLKYWEESKEPKLLWFYIKELVKNENYRESLVYFRVYKWFKETCLNMQLTNDEIQLGVSTEAKKNEDDSDDEELEDDMKEKLNHYKRLFIGIQSFSDQMGIDLESDKFKYKSQEEAKKRKRQEREKYYEQHGVKRDKVVPLLKNRSPLSASN
;
A
#
# COMPACT_ATOMS: atom_id res chain seq x y z
N MET A 1 29.47 -2.76 -33.35
CA MET A 1 29.43 -3.96 -32.49
C MET A 1 30.84 -4.21 -31.96
N GLU A 2 31.23 -3.53 -30.90
CA GLU A 2 32.29 -3.99 -30.01
C GLU A 2 31.63 -4.16 -28.64
N LYS A 3 31.42 -5.42 -28.25
CA LYS A 3 31.00 -5.76 -26.89
C LYS A 3 32.18 -5.41 -25.99
N ILE A 4 32.08 -4.29 -25.29
CA ILE A 4 32.83 -4.08 -24.06
C ILE A 4 32.25 -5.09 -23.08
N GLU A 5 32.90 -6.25 -22.95
CA GLU A 5 32.72 -7.13 -21.81
C GLU A 5 33.06 -6.30 -20.57
N MET A 6 32.02 -5.79 -19.90
CA MET A 6 32.12 -5.18 -18.59
C MET A 6 32.68 -6.24 -17.64
N GLY A 7 34.00 -6.15 -17.42
CA GLY A 7 34.75 -7.01 -16.53
C GLY A 7 34.04 -7.15 -15.19
N GLY A 8 33.94 -8.40 -14.73
CA GLY A 8 33.22 -8.78 -13.53
C GLY A 8 33.57 -7.90 -12.32
N ARG A 9 32.53 -7.52 -11.58
CA ARG A 9 32.51 -6.82 -10.28
C ARG A 9 33.78 -7.11 -9.46
N GLY A 10 34.78 -6.22 -9.59
CA GLY A 10 36.14 -6.43 -9.13
C GLY A 10 36.67 -5.42 -8.11
N ALA A 11 35.93 -4.36 -7.79
CA ALA A 11 36.35 -3.39 -6.77
C ALA A 11 35.32 -3.39 -5.63
N LYS A 12 35.77 -3.69 -4.41
CA LYS A 12 35.04 -3.29 -3.20
C LYS A 12 34.99 -1.76 -3.24
N ARG A 13 33.81 -1.19 -3.49
CA ARG A 13 33.51 0.22 -3.19
C ARG A 13 32.99 0.19 -1.76
N GLY A 14 33.81 0.59 -0.79
CA GLY A 14 33.31 0.92 0.54
C GLY A 14 33.13 2.43 0.60
N ALA A 15 32.01 2.93 1.08
CA ALA A 15 32.03 4.26 1.71
C ALA A 15 31.72 4.02 3.17
N PHE A 16 32.37 4.80 4.03
CA PHE A 16 32.11 4.81 5.45
C PHE A 16 31.81 6.28 5.81
N VAL A 17 30.68 6.53 6.45
CA VAL A 17 30.47 7.79 7.18
C VAL A 17 30.95 7.53 8.57
N THR A 18 31.80 8.42 9.00
CA THR A 18 32.24 8.41 10.36
C THR A 18 32.20 9.79 10.97
N TYR A 19 31.90 9.82 12.27
CA TYR A 19 31.70 11.05 13.01
C TYR A 19 32.95 11.37 13.79
N HIS A 20 33.74 12.30 13.27
CA HIS A 20 34.74 12.99 14.09
C HIS A 20 34.06 14.09 14.91
N LYS A 21 33.45 13.74 16.05
CA LYS A 21 33.04 14.74 17.05
C LYS A 21 34.15 14.91 18.08
N ARG A 22 35.19 15.69 17.75
CA ARG A 22 36.19 16.14 18.74
C ARG A 22 36.59 17.60 18.53
N ILE A 23 36.58 18.33 19.65
CA ILE A 23 37.11 19.66 20.00
C ILE A 23 36.69 20.85 19.10
N ASP A 24 36.68 20.72 17.77
CA ASP A 24 36.48 21.85 16.86
C ASP A 24 35.09 21.90 16.19
N SER A 25 34.17 21.00 16.56
CA SER A 25 32.77 20.92 16.07
C SER A 25 32.58 20.69 14.55
N VAL A 26 33.65 20.44 13.79
CA VAL A 26 33.57 20.18 12.35
C VAL A 26 33.48 18.67 12.09
N GLU A 27 32.37 18.26 11.48
CA GLU A 27 32.11 16.88 11.09
C GLU A 27 32.46 16.67 9.60
N TYR A 28 33.04 15.52 9.27
CA TYR A 28 33.44 15.12 7.92
C TYR A 28 32.79 13.80 7.55
N PHE A 29 32.62 13.52 6.26
CA PHE A 29 32.38 12.16 5.78
C PHE A 29 33.24 11.88 4.56
N TYR A 30 33.48 10.60 4.27
CA TYR A 30 34.28 10.22 3.12
C TYR A 30 33.69 9.07 2.31
N THR A 31 33.99 9.05 1.02
CA THR A 31 33.75 7.91 0.14
C THR A 31 35.10 7.42 -0.36
N TYR A 32 35.29 6.12 -0.57
CA TYR A 32 36.54 5.63 -1.12
C TYR A 32 36.33 4.49 -2.12
N ASP A 33 37.32 4.29 -2.96
CA ASP A 33 37.45 3.09 -3.76
C ASP A 33 38.85 2.50 -3.59
N SER A 34 39.20 1.53 -4.42
CA SER A 34 40.52 0.91 -4.38
C SER A 34 41.68 1.89 -4.63
N LYS A 35 41.46 3.13 -5.07
CA LYS A 35 42.48 4.08 -5.52
C LYS A 35 42.40 5.45 -4.86
N GLU A 36 41.22 5.91 -4.47
CA GLU A 36 40.98 7.27 -4.03
C GLU A 36 40.04 7.34 -2.83
N ILE A 37 40.20 8.38 -2.02
CA ILE A 37 39.36 8.75 -0.87
C ILE A 37 38.87 10.17 -1.09
N LYS A 38 37.57 10.40 -1.15
CA LYS A 38 36.96 11.73 -1.29
C LYS A 38 36.38 12.16 0.05
N ILE A 39 36.76 13.33 0.52
CA ILE A 39 36.31 13.89 1.80
C ILE A 39 35.34 15.04 1.53
N TYR A 40 34.31 15.10 2.35
CA TYR A 40 33.23 16.07 2.30
C TYR A 40 32.98 16.64 3.69
N SER A 41 32.49 17.87 3.75
CA SER A 41 32.02 18.49 4.99
C SER A 41 30.64 17.93 5.34
N ALA A 42 30.47 17.35 6.53
CA ALA A 42 29.17 16.82 6.93
C ALA A 42 28.12 17.92 7.19
N LYS A 43 28.56 19.14 7.52
CA LYS A 43 27.68 20.30 7.75
C LYS A 43 27.16 20.91 6.44
N THR A 44 28.00 20.98 5.41
CA THR A 44 27.67 21.70 4.16
C THR A 44 27.47 20.79 2.96
N ASP A 45 27.75 19.49 3.10
CA ASP A 45 27.78 18.50 2.01
C ASP A 45 28.75 18.84 0.87
N ASN A 46 29.59 19.86 1.06
CA ASN A 46 30.55 20.29 0.08
C ASN A 46 31.75 19.36 0.07
N PHE A 47 32.18 19.00 -1.15
CA PHE A 47 33.44 18.33 -1.40
C PHE A 47 34.61 19.19 -0.91
N ILE A 48 35.54 18.55 -0.19
CA ILE A 48 36.74 19.19 0.37
C ILE A 48 37.98 18.80 -0.44
N LYS A 49 38.30 17.50 -0.50
CA LYS A 49 39.51 17.00 -1.16
C LYS A 49 39.38 15.54 -1.58
N THR A 50 40.12 15.16 -2.62
CA THR A 50 40.40 13.76 -2.96
C THR A 50 41.84 13.41 -2.59
N PHE A 51 42.04 12.31 -1.86
CA PHE A 51 43.34 11.70 -1.60
C PHE A 51 43.49 10.52 -2.54
N SER A 52 44.50 10.53 -3.40
CA SER A 52 44.75 9.42 -4.32
C SER A 52 45.99 8.63 -3.91
N ILE A 53 45.94 7.31 -4.06
CA ILE A 53 47.10 6.43 -3.89
C ILE A 53 48.27 6.87 -4.79
N LYS A 54 47.94 7.36 -6.00
CA LYS A 54 48.94 7.87 -6.94
C LYS A 54 49.70 9.06 -6.36
N GLU A 55 48.99 10.03 -5.79
CA GLU A 55 49.58 11.17 -5.09
C GLU A 55 50.42 10.72 -3.90
N TYR A 56 49.89 9.81 -3.07
CA TYR A 56 50.62 9.25 -1.94
C TYR A 56 51.94 8.58 -2.34
N ASN A 57 51.91 7.72 -3.37
CA ASN A 57 53.10 7.03 -3.87
C ASN A 57 54.15 8.02 -4.39
N ILE A 58 53.73 9.08 -5.08
CA ILE A 58 54.63 10.13 -5.59
C ILE A 58 55.28 10.91 -4.42
N ILE A 59 54.47 11.36 -3.46
CA ILE A 59 54.95 12.15 -2.30
C ILE A 59 55.95 11.34 -1.48
N ASN A 60 55.64 10.07 -1.21
CA ASN A 60 56.48 9.19 -0.41
C ASN A 60 57.56 8.46 -1.21
N LYS A 61 57.71 8.77 -2.51
CA LYS A 61 58.69 8.16 -3.42
C LYS A 61 58.66 6.62 -3.41
N LEU A 62 57.47 6.04 -3.27
CA LEU A 62 57.29 4.59 -3.30
C LEU A 62 57.40 4.10 -4.76
N VAL A 63 58.30 3.16 -5.00
CA VAL A 63 58.59 2.62 -6.33
C VAL A 63 58.55 1.10 -6.31
N GLU A 64 58.26 0.52 -7.47
CA GLU A 64 58.29 -0.93 -7.70
C GLU A 64 57.46 -1.72 -6.67
N ASP A 65 58.13 -2.46 -5.81
CA ASP A 65 57.53 -3.41 -4.87
C ASP A 65 56.82 -2.74 -3.69
N SER A 66 57.24 -1.54 -3.30
CA SER A 66 56.66 -0.77 -2.20
C SER A 66 55.50 0.12 -2.68
N GLU A 67 55.25 0.20 -3.99
CA GLU A 67 54.17 1.00 -4.54
C GLU A 67 52.82 0.45 -4.07
N ILE A 68 52.01 1.33 -3.45
CA ILE A 68 50.66 0.99 -3.06
C ILE A 68 49.83 0.76 -4.32
N LYS A 69 49.20 -0.41 -4.37
CA LYS A 69 48.34 -0.84 -5.47
C LYS A 69 46.87 -0.52 -5.20
N GLU A 70 46.42 -0.72 -3.97
CA GLU A 70 45.03 -0.53 -3.60
C GLU A 70 44.82 -0.17 -2.13
N ILE A 71 43.74 0.54 -1.83
CA ILE A 71 43.18 0.67 -0.48
C ILE A 71 42.38 -0.60 -0.16
N VAL A 72 42.65 -1.19 1.00
CA VAL A 72 41.99 -2.43 1.47
C VAL A 72 40.92 -2.12 2.52
N TYR A 73 41.24 -1.20 3.43
CA TYR A 73 40.35 -0.82 4.54
C TYR A 73 40.61 0.62 4.95
N ILE A 74 39.57 1.32 5.42
CA ILE A 74 39.67 2.64 6.04
C ILE A 74 38.81 2.62 7.29
N THR A 75 39.32 3.21 8.36
CA THR A 75 38.57 3.44 9.60
C THR A 75 38.97 4.79 10.17
N ASP A 76 38.25 5.26 11.18
CA ASP A 76 38.60 6.50 11.85
C ASP A 76 39.88 6.38 12.65
N GLY A 77 40.72 7.40 12.51
CA GLY A 77 41.73 7.72 13.51
C GLY A 77 41.11 8.66 14.54
N PHE A 78 40.85 8.17 15.75
CA PHE A 78 40.48 9.02 16.90
C PHE A 78 41.69 9.77 17.49
N LEU A 79 42.52 10.35 16.62
CA LEU A 79 43.70 11.13 16.98
C LEU A 79 43.31 12.52 17.46
N ASP A 80 44.29 13.33 17.85
CA ASP A 80 44.06 14.71 18.30
C ASP A 80 43.46 15.59 17.16
N ASN A 81 43.65 15.22 15.89
CA ASN A 81 43.02 15.82 14.71
C ASN A 81 42.07 14.84 14.00
N ALA A 82 41.09 15.36 13.25
CA ALA A 82 40.27 14.56 12.34
C ALA A 82 41.16 13.80 11.34
N SER A 83 41.20 12.48 11.44
CA SER A 83 42.18 11.66 10.72
C SER A 83 41.58 10.33 10.29
N LEU A 84 42.02 9.81 9.15
CA LEU A 84 41.64 8.48 8.66
C LEU A 84 42.81 7.51 8.77
N LEU A 85 42.58 6.33 9.31
CA LEU A 85 43.53 5.23 9.22
C LEU A 85 43.29 4.47 7.92
N VAL A 86 44.25 4.55 7.00
CA VAL A 86 44.19 3.89 5.70
C VAL A 86 45.08 2.65 5.72
N CYS A 87 44.48 1.50 5.49
CA CYS A 87 45.18 0.24 5.31
C CYS A 87 45.17 -0.10 3.83
N SER A 88 46.37 -0.22 3.27
CA SER A 88 46.57 -0.39 1.84
C SER A 88 47.41 -1.62 1.54
N ARG A 89 47.46 -2.02 0.28
CA ARG A 89 48.22 -3.18 -0.18
C ARG A 89 49.18 -2.79 -1.30
N THR A 90 50.43 -3.18 -1.17
CA THR A 90 51.47 -2.92 -2.16
C THR A 90 51.39 -3.87 -3.35
N LYS A 91 52.19 -3.63 -4.41
CA LYS A 91 52.31 -4.54 -5.55
C LYS A 91 52.78 -5.95 -5.16
N LYS A 92 53.57 -6.10 -4.08
CA LYS A 92 53.95 -7.39 -3.50
C LYS A 92 52.87 -8.05 -2.63
N ASN A 93 51.68 -7.46 -2.55
CA ASN A 93 50.61 -7.86 -1.63
C ASN A 93 50.99 -7.75 -0.13
N LEU A 94 51.96 -6.89 0.20
CA LEU A 94 52.26 -6.55 1.59
C LEU A 94 51.33 -5.44 2.05
N TYR A 95 51.04 -5.42 3.35
CA TYR A 95 50.18 -4.40 3.94
C TYR A 95 50.99 -3.16 4.29
N HIS A 96 50.45 -1.99 3.94
CA HIS A 96 51.02 -0.70 4.25
C HIS A 96 49.95 0.20 4.86
N CYS A 97 50.17 0.67 6.08
CA CYS A 97 49.21 1.48 6.82
C CYS A 97 49.74 2.90 7.03
N PHE A 98 48.86 3.88 6.88
CA PHE A 98 49.18 5.27 7.11
C PHE A 98 47.95 6.02 7.63
N VAL A 99 48.21 7.09 8.37
CA VAL A 99 47.18 8.02 8.84
C VAL A 99 47.12 9.17 7.84
N CYS A 100 45.90 9.58 7.50
CA CYS A 100 45.61 10.75 6.67
C CYS A 100 44.99 11.82 7.58
N ASP A 101 45.72 12.89 7.87
CA ASP A 101 45.20 14.05 8.61
C ASP A 101 44.31 14.87 7.67
N ILE A 102 43.02 14.98 7.99
CA ILE A 102 42.03 15.67 7.16
C ILE A 102 42.22 17.18 7.21
N ASN A 103 42.69 17.71 8.34
CA ASN A 103 42.83 19.15 8.54
C ASN A 103 44.10 19.68 7.87
N ASN A 104 45.22 18.98 8.09
CA ASN A 104 46.52 19.37 7.55
C ASN A 104 46.75 18.82 6.13
N LEU A 105 45.92 17.89 5.67
CA LEU A 105 46.04 17.21 4.38
C LEU A 105 47.37 16.46 4.22
N GLU A 106 47.91 16.00 5.35
CA GLU A 106 49.18 15.29 5.43
C GLU A 106 48.97 13.78 5.58
N TYR A 107 49.98 13.03 5.14
CA TYR A 107 50.01 11.59 5.34
C TYR A 107 51.16 11.20 6.25
N GLN A 108 50.88 10.31 7.19
CA GLN A 108 51.87 9.83 8.15
C GLN A 108 51.93 8.29 8.08
N PRO A 109 53.02 7.70 7.57
CA PRO A 109 53.16 6.25 7.56
C PRO A 109 53.23 5.71 8.98
N LEU A 110 52.59 4.56 9.22
CA LEU A 110 52.67 3.89 10.51
C LEU A 110 53.87 2.93 10.53
N PRO A 111 54.67 2.91 11.61
CA PRO A 111 55.80 1.99 11.77
C PRO A 111 55.32 0.58 12.16
N ILE A 112 54.44 -0.02 11.35
CA ILE A 112 53.80 -1.30 11.63
C ILE A 112 54.18 -2.30 10.54
N ASN A 113 54.63 -3.49 10.94
CA ASN A 113 54.85 -4.60 10.01
C ASN A 113 53.67 -5.59 10.08
N LEU A 114 52.90 -5.66 8.99
CA LEU A 114 51.73 -6.54 8.86
C LEU A 114 51.97 -7.73 7.93
N ASP A 115 53.24 -8.06 7.61
CA ASP A 115 53.61 -9.16 6.69
C ASP A 115 53.10 -10.52 7.19
N SER A 116 52.94 -10.68 8.50
CA SER A 116 52.40 -11.89 9.14
C SER A 116 50.88 -12.04 8.99
N MET A 117 50.15 -11.00 8.58
CA MET A 117 48.68 -10.99 8.47
C MET A 117 48.16 -11.38 7.07
N ILE A 118 49.04 -11.82 6.17
CA ILE A 118 48.66 -12.40 4.87
C ILE A 118 47.83 -13.67 5.15
N PRO A 119 46.59 -13.81 4.63
CA PRO A 119 46.11 -13.19 3.38
C PRO A 119 45.14 -12.00 3.51
N SER A 120 44.60 -11.67 4.69
CA SER A 120 43.62 -10.57 4.78
C SER A 120 43.41 -9.92 6.13
N ILE A 121 43.37 -8.59 6.12
CA ILE A 121 42.73 -7.74 7.13
C ILE A 121 41.22 -7.74 6.86
N ASN A 122 40.44 -8.02 7.91
CA ASN A 122 38.99 -8.08 7.87
C ASN A 122 38.35 -6.83 8.50
N ASP A 123 38.94 -6.31 9.57
CA ASP A 123 38.48 -5.12 10.28
C ASP A 123 39.68 -4.43 10.95
N VAL A 124 39.57 -3.13 11.20
CA VAL A 124 40.61 -2.31 11.83
C VAL A 124 39.95 -1.30 12.75
N VAL A 125 40.48 -1.19 13.97
CA VAL A 125 39.99 -0.23 14.98
C VAL A 125 41.18 0.48 15.61
N VAL A 126 41.02 1.78 15.83
CA VAL A 126 41.93 2.61 16.61
C VAL A 126 41.26 2.92 17.94
N SER A 127 41.96 2.70 19.05
CA SER A 127 41.45 3.07 20.37
C SER A 127 41.27 4.58 20.50
N GLU A 128 40.44 4.98 21.45
CA GLU A 128 40.51 6.33 21.98
C GLU A 128 41.90 6.62 22.58
N LYS A 129 42.23 7.92 22.65
CA LYS A 129 43.43 8.43 23.31
C LYS A 129 43.56 7.90 24.73
N ILE A 130 44.62 7.13 24.97
CA ILE A 130 45.06 6.70 26.30
C ILE A 130 46.01 7.80 26.80
N GLU A 131 45.56 8.52 27.81
CA GLU A 131 46.38 9.55 28.47
C GLU A 131 47.51 8.88 29.23
N THR A 132 48.71 9.44 29.11
CA THR A 132 49.86 9.07 29.91
C THR A 132 50.14 10.18 30.91
N ASN A 133 50.90 9.86 31.96
CA ASN A 133 51.36 10.88 32.91
C ASN A 133 52.24 11.96 32.24
N ASP A 134 52.76 11.70 31.05
CA ASP A 134 53.45 12.68 30.23
C ASP A 134 52.43 13.44 29.37
N GLU A 135 52.13 14.68 29.74
CA GLU A 135 51.19 15.58 29.01
C GLU A 135 51.54 15.77 27.52
N THR A 136 52.76 15.40 27.12
CA THR A 136 53.29 15.57 25.76
C THR A 136 53.07 14.37 24.84
N GLN A 137 52.65 13.20 25.37
CA GLN A 137 52.52 11.98 24.59
C GLN A 137 51.17 11.30 24.78
N SER A 138 50.47 11.11 23.66
CA SER A 138 49.23 10.35 23.57
C SER A 138 49.56 8.92 23.15
N ILE A 139 49.05 7.91 23.87
CA ILE A 139 49.15 6.52 23.41
C ILE A 139 47.87 6.14 22.67
N TYR A 140 48.04 5.51 21.51
CA TYR A 140 46.98 4.94 20.70
C TYR A 140 47.24 3.45 20.48
N VAL A 141 46.16 2.66 20.48
CA VAL A 141 46.21 1.22 20.22
C VAL A 141 45.56 0.95 18.88
N PHE A 142 46.34 0.44 17.94
CA PHE A 142 45.89 0.07 16.61
C PHE A 142 45.65 -1.43 16.57
N ILE A 143 44.44 -1.85 16.24
CA ILE A 143 44.04 -3.25 16.23
C ILE A 143 43.65 -3.64 14.83
N PHE A 144 44.30 -4.67 14.32
CA PHE A 144 44.05 -5.25 13.02
C PHE A 144 43.46 -6.64 13.24
N ALA A 145 42.24 -6.86 12.76
CA ALA A 145 41.61 -8.17 12.77
C ALA A 145 41.89 -8.90 11.47
N SER A 146 42.29 -10.16 11.55
CA SER A 146 42.58 -11.01 10.39
C SER A 146 42.00 -12.42 10.55
N VAL A 147 42.20 -13.24 9.52
CA VAL A 147 41.86 -14.67 9.53
C VAL A 147 42.65 -15.44 10.59
N ILE A 148 43.83 -14.96 10.98
CA ILE A 148 44.78 -15.66 11.86
C ILE A 148 44.67 -15.18 13.32
N GLY A 149 44.07 -14.02 13.56
CA GLY A 149 43.92 -13.41 14.89
C GLY A 149 43.91 -11.87 14.84
N LEU A 150 44.06 -11.26 16.01
CA LEU A 150 44.30 -9.83 16.20
C LEU A 150 45.81 -9.54 16.23
N SER A 151 46.24 -8.48 15.58
CA SER A 151 47.54 -7.83 15.82
C SER A 151 47.27 -6.44 16.39
N ILE A 152 47.87 -6.18 17.54
CA ILE A 152 47.60 -5.02 18.37
C ILE A 152 48.91 -4.25 18.51
N TYR A 153 48.91 -2.98 18.15
CA TYR A 153 50.10 -2.14 18.13
C TYR A 153 49.89 -0.92 19.01
N TRP A 154 50.80 -0.68 19.96
CA TRP A 154 50.82 0.52 20.77
C TRP A 154 51.78 1.50 20.14
N LEU A 155 51.26 2.67 19.77
CA LEU A 155 52.04 3.74 19.19
C LEU A 155 51.88 5.00 20.05
N THR A 156 52.99 5.71 20.31
CA THR A 156 52.90 7.08 20.84
C THR A 156 52.75 8.05 19.68
N TYR A 157 51.89 9.04 19.87
CA TYR A 157 51.75 10.18 18.99
C TYR A 157 51.96 11.46 19.80
N ASN A 158 52.88 12.31 19.33
CA ASN A 158 53.09 13.63 19.90
C ASN A 158 52.54 14.68 18.93
N PRO A 159 51.44 15.38 19.27
CA PRO A 159 50.84 16.35 18.37
C PRO A 159 51.73 17.57 18.12
N TYR A 160 52.66 17.88 19.03
CA TYR A 160 53.55 19.04 18.94
C TYR A 160 54.82 18.78 18.15
N ASN A 161 55.31 17.54 18.16
CA ASN A 161 56.56 17.17 17.50
C ASN A 161 56.31 16.55 16.12
N GLN A 162 55.38 17.18 15.37
CA GLN A 162 54.88 16.80 14.05
C GLN A 162 55.89 15.95 13.30
N HIS A 163 55.56 14.67 13.07
CA HIS A 163 55.80 13.93 11.82
C HIS A 163 55.84 12.41 11.99
N ASN A 164 55.98 11.83 13.19
CA ASN A 164 56.10 10.37 13.30
C ASN A 164 55.39 9.77 14.52
N PHE A 165 54.69 8.66 14.29
CA PHE A 165 54.34 7.71 15.33
C PHE A 165 55.60 6.97 15.78
N ASN A 166 55.79 6.82 17.09
CA ASN A 166 56.84 5.93 17.59
C ASN A 166 56.21 4.60 18.01
N PHE A 167 56.79 3.53 17.50
CA PHE A 167 56.44 2.18 17.90
C PHE A 167 56.83 1.94 19.37
N ILE A 168 55.87 1.54 20.18
CA ILE A 168 56.12 1.11 21.56
C ILE A 168 56.29 -0.40 21.59
N ARG A 169 55.26 -1.12 21.11
CA ARG A 169 55.19 -2.59 21.15
C ARG A 169 54.08 -3.13 20.25
N ASP A 170 54.16 -4.42 19.94
CA ASP A 170 53.13 -5.20 19.29
C ASP A 170 52.70 -6.41 20.14
N LEU A 171 51.48 -6.87 19.92
CA LEU A 171 50.93 -8.08 20.52
C LEU A 171 50.09 -8.81 19.48
N ASN A 172 50.33 -10.11 19.31
CA ASN A 172 49.54 -10.97 18.45
C ASN A 172 48.65 -11.87 19.31
N VAL A 173 47.34 -11.69 19.21
CA VAL A 173 46.34 -12.43 19.99
C VAL A 173 45.52 -13.30 19.05
N LYS A 174 45.36 -14.58 19.38
CA LYS A 174 44.43 -15.46 18.67
C LYS A 174 43.16 -15.63 19.48
N LEU A 175 42.02 -15.71 18.80
CA LEU A 175 40.79 -16.16 19.43
C LEU A 175 41.00 -17.53 20.06
N SER A 176 40.48 -17.73 21.27
CA SER A 176 40.47 -19.02 21.97
C SER A 176 39.75 -20.09 21.17
N THR A 177 38.71 -19.69 20.43
CA THR A 177 37.93 -20.51 19.48
C THR A 177 38.71 -20.90 18.22
N ARG A 178 39.86 -20.27 17.96
CA ARG A 178 40.63 -20.36 16.69
C ARG A 178 39.84 -19.89 15.46
N ASP A 179 38.75 -19.16 15.68
CA ASP A 179 37.98 -18.60 14.58
C ASP A 179 38.68 -17.42 13.92
N SER A 180 38.38 -17.24 12.64
CA SER A 180 38.74 -16.03 11.91
C SER A 180 37.90 -14.86 12.43
N ILE A 181 38.57 -13.75 12.69
CA ILE A 181 37.94 -12.55 13.24
C ILE A 181 37.36 -11.72 12.11
N THR A 182 36.09 -11.33 12.26
CA THR A 182 35.31 -10.66 11.22
C THR A 182 34.89 -9.25 11.61
N ALA A 183 34.76 -8.98 12.90
CA ALA A 183 34.49 -7.65 13.43
C ALA A 183 35.26 -7.47 14.74
N VAL A 184 35.72 -6.25 15.01
CA VAL A 184 36.38 -5.90 16.27
C VAL A 184 35.91 -4.53 16.72
N ASN A 185 35.84 -4.31 18.03
CA ASN A 185 35.65 -2.99 18.60
C ASN A 185 36.41 -2.90 19.93
N THR A 186 36.66 -1.67 20.39
CA THR A 186 37.43 -1.40 21.59
C THR A 186 36.63 -0.59 22.58
N TYR A 187 37.00 -0.74 23.85
CA TYR A 187 36.44 0.04 24.92
C TYR A 187 37.52 0.33 25.96
N SER A 188 37.59 1.60 26.42
CA SER A 188 38.48 2.03 27.49
C SER A 188 37.66 2.43 28.71
N SER A 189 37.97 1.87 29.89
CA SER A 189 37.32 2.27 31.12
C SER A 189 37.95 3.55 31.69
N LYS A 190 37.67 4.70 31.08
CA LYS A 190 37.86 5.98 31.77
C LYS A 190 36.71 6.12 32.79
N LEU A 191 36.90 5.59 34.00
CA LEU A 191 36.01 5.86 35.13
C LEU A 191 36.56 7.08 35.89
N ASN A 192 35.69 8.06 36.13
CA ASN A 192 35.98 9.27 36.87
C ASN A 192 36.57 8.97 38.26
N GLU A 193 37.79 9.46 38.49
CA GLU A 193 38.44 9.97 39.72
C GLU A 193 38.37 9.22 41.07
N GLY A 194 37.82 8.00 41.18
CA GLY A 194 37.54 7.41 42.50
C GLY A 194 38.06 6.00 42.83
N PHE A 195 38.63 5.25 41.88
CA PHE A 195 39.01 3.84 42.10
C PHE A 195 40.44 3.54 41.66
N ASP A 196 41.20 2.85 42.52
CA ASP A 196 42.61 2.48 42.40
C ASP A 196 43.09 2.03 41.00
N ASP A 197 44.09 2.76 40.48
CA ASP A 197 45.25 2.45 39.61
C ASP A 197 45.17 1.50 38.40
N LYS A 198 44.04 0.88 38.06
CA LYS A 198 43.97 -0.07 36.94
C LYS A 198 42.97 0.36 35.88
N HIS A 199 43.41 1.22 34.96
CA HIS A 199 42.71 1.41 33.69
C HIS A 199 42.80 0.12 32.88
N GLY A 200 41.65 -0.52 32.63
CA GLY A 200 41.54 -1.67 31.76
C GLY A 200 41.15 -1.24 30.34
N PHE A 201 41.90 -1.72 29.35
CA PHE A 201 41.56 -1.58 27.94
C PHE A 201 40.96 -2.90 27.44
N TYR A 202 39.76 -2.86 26.89
CA TYR A 202 39.04 -4.07 26.46
C TYR A 202 38.90 -4.11 24.94
N ILE A 203 39.19 -5.27 24.35
CA ILE A 203 38.93 -5.55 22.94
C ILE A 203 37.82 -6.58 22.85
N ILE A 204 36.79 -6.31 22.06
CA ILE A 204 35.71 -7.25 21.78
C ILE A 204 35.83 -7.66 20.33
N ALA A 205 35.99 -8.96 20.08
CA ALA A 205 36.19 -9.51 18.75
C ALA A 205 35.10 -10.53 18.43
N GLY A 206 34.53 -10.42 17.23
CA GLY A 206 33.54 -11.33 16.67
C GLY A 206 34.15 -12.24 15.61
N GLY A 207 33.74 -13.51 15.60
CA GLY A 207 34.26 -14.54 14.70
C GLY A 207 33.28 -15.00 13.61
N VAL A 208 33.82 -15.73 12.63
CA VAL A 208 33.06 -16.35 11.52
C VAL A 208 32.01 -17.37 11.96
N GLN A 209 32.14 -17.96 13.15
CA GLN A 209 31.13 -18.90 13.69
C GLN A 209 30.12 -18.20 14.61
N GLY A 210 30.10 -16.86 14.64
CA GLY A 210 29.24 -16.08 15.52
C GLY A 210 29.75 -15.96 16.95
N ASN A 211 30.98 -16.39 17.23
CA ASN A 211 31.59 -16.29 18.55
C ASN A 211 32.01 -14.86 18.87
N ILE A 212 31.84 -14.43 20.12
CA ILE A 212 32.34 -13.14 20.62
C ILE A 212 33.32 -13.43 21.75
N GLU A 213 34.50 -12.82 21.70
CA GLU A 213 35.50 -12.91 22.76
C GLU A 213 35.88 -11.52 23.25
N CYS A 214 36.14 -11.39 24.55
CA CYS A 214 36.57 -10.15 25.19
C CYS A 214 37.99 -10.32 25.75
N PHE A 215 38.88 -9.41 25.40
CA PHE A 215 40.26 -9.38 25.84
C PHE A 215 40.45 -8.17 26.75
N GLU A 216 40.73 -8.39 28.02
CA GLU A 216 41.22 -7.33 28.90
C GLU A 216 42.73 -7.21 28.72
N ILE A 217 43.19 -6.01 28.40
CA ILE A 217 44.59 -5.66 28.24
C ILE A 217 44.96 -4.63 29.31
N MET A 218 45.90 -5.02 30.15
CA MET A 218 46.44 -4.17 31.21
C MET A 218 47.36 -3.10 30.62
N ASN A 219 47.43 -1.93 31.27
CA ASN A 219 48.30 -0.81 30.84
C ASN A 219 49.78 -1.20 30.73
N ASP A 220 50.29 -2.01 31.66
CA ASP A 220 51.67 -2.51 31.61
C ASP A 220 51.92 -3.51 30.46
N GLY A 221 50.83 -4.01 29.84
CA GLY A 221 50.78 -5.04 28.81
C GLY A 221 51.53 -6.33 29.13
N SER A 222 51.72 -6.62 30.41
CA SER A 222 52.47 -7.78 30.88
C SER A 222 51.58 -8.97 31.29
N ASP A 223 50.26 -8.83 31.30
CA ASP A 223 49.32 -9.95 31.48
C ASP A 223 48.01 -9.69 30.71
N TYR A 224 47.56 -10.66 29.91
CA TYR A 224 46.21 -10.69 29.34
C TYR A 224 45.40 -11.76 30.06
N LYS A 225 44.36 -11.36 30.79
CA LYS A 225 43.29 -12.30 31.11
C LYS A 225 42.36 -12.34 29.91
N THR A 226 42.47 -13.39 29.12
CA THR A 226 41.44 -13.71 28.12
C THR A 226 40.18 -14.14 28.87
N PHE A 227 39.15 -13.31 28.84
CA PHE A 227 37.81 -13.72 29.24
C PHE A 227 37.07 -14.13 27.97
N SER A 228 37.14 -15.42 27.62
CA SER A 228 36.21 -15.95 26.62
C SER A 228 34.80 -15.75 27.16
N ILE A 229 34.01 -14.89 26.54
CA ILE A 229 32.57 -14.85 26.80
C ILE A 229 32.07 -16.22 26.32
N PRO A 230 31.36 -17.00 27.17
CA PRO A 230 30.91 -18.31 26.77
C PRO A 230 30.11 -18.21 25.47
N MET A 231 30.36 -19.14 24.55
CA MET A 231 29.61 -19.33 23.32
C MET A 231 28.11 -19.18 23.60
N LEU A 232 27.53 -18.04 23.23
CA LEU A 232 26.08 -17.87 23.24
C LEU A 232 25.53 -18.61 22.02
N LYS A 233 25.45 -19.95 22.12
CA LYS A 233 24.50 -20.70 21.30
C LYS A 233 23.16 -19.98 21.45
N LEU A 234 22.56 -19.58 20.34
CA LEU A 234 21.16 -19.15 20.30
C LEU A 234 20.35 -20.11 21.19
N VAL A 235 19.83 -19.61 22.31
CA VAL A 235 19.03 -20.44 23.22
C VAL A 235 17.85 -20.96 22.40
N GLY A 236 17.81 -22.27 22.18
CA GLY A 236 16.72 -22.94 21.46
C GLY A 236 16.93 -23.27 19.99
N THR A 237 18.08 -22.98 19.36
CA THR A 237 18.34 -23.46 17.98
C THR A 237 19.55 -24.40 17.92
N SER A 238 19.38 -25.54 17.24
CA SER A 238 20.47 -26.48 16.93
C SER A 238 21.43 -25.95 15.86
N ASP A 239 21.12 -24.78 15.29
CA ASP A 239 21.79 -24.22 14.12
C ASP A 239 23.01 -23.35 14.49
N PRO A 240 24.10 -23.40 13.71
CA PRO A 240 25.30 -22.58 13.95
C PRO A 240 24.96 -21.09 13.85
N VAL A 241 25.49 -20.23 14.72
CA VAL A 241 25.20 -18.78 14.69
C VAL A 241 25.81 -18.16 13.41
N PRO A 242 25.16 -17.20 12.72
CA PRO A 242 25.78 -16.50 11.59
C PRO A 242 27.09 -15.80 12.02
N PRO A 243 27.99 -15.45 11.09
CA PRO A 243 29.15 -14.64 11.41
C PRO A 243 28.81 -13.31 12.07
N VAL A 244 29.67 -12.84 12.98
CA VAL A 244 29.58 -11.47 13.49
C VAL A 244 30.09 -10.52 12.42
N THR A 245 29.26 -9.59 11.97
CA THR A 245 29.60 -8.61 10.93
C THR A 245 29.90 -7.24 11.49
N HIS A 246 29.26 -6.87 12.60
CA HIS A 246 29.35 -5.55 13.20
C HIS A 246 29.34 -5.65 14.72
N ILE A 247 30.17 -4.84 15.38
CA ILE A 247 30.16 -4.68 16.84
C ILE A 247 30.17 -3.18 17.11
N VAL A 248 29.17 -2.69 17.85
CA VAL A 248 29.12 -1.30 18.32
C VAL A 248 29.01 -1.28 19.83
N ILE A 249 29.87 -0.51 20.49
CA ILE A 249 29.89 -0.36 21.94
C ILE A 249 29.58 1.09 22.30
N ARG A 250 28.73 1.31 23.32
CA ARG A 250 28.42 2.63 23.86
C ARG A 250 28.44 2.64 25.39
N THR A 251 28.93 3.76 25.93
CA THR A 251 28.99 4.01 27.37
C THR A 251 27.67 4.54 27.90
N LEU A 252 27.22 4.00 29.04
CA LEU A 252 26.10 4.54 29.82
C LEU A 252 26.58 5.73 30.65
N SER A 253 25.90 6.87 30.50
CA SER A 253 26.24 8.16 31.13
C SER A 253 26.37 8.06 32.65
N ASP A 254 25.60 7.17 33.30
CA ASP A 254 25.49 7.12 34.76
C ASP A 254 25.89 5.78 35.42
N LEU A 255 26.34 4.78 34.65
CA LEU A 255 26.53 3.41 35.17
C LEU A 255 27.90 2.83 34.80
N LYS A 256 28.40 1.88 35.62
CA LYS A 256 29.58 1.02 35.33
C LYS A 256 29.36 0.05 34.17
N GLU A 257 28.32 0.28 33.37
CA GLU A 257 27.76 -0.67 32.45
C GLU A 257 27.79 -0.11 31.05
N ARG A 258 27.81 -0.98 30.06
CA ARG A 258 27.96 -0.63 28.65
C ARG A 258 26.90 -1.34 27.85
N LEU A 259 26.44 -0.69 26.78
CA LEU A 259 25.61 -1.33 25.78
C LEU A 259 26.50 -1.82 24.65
N ILE A 260 26.31 -3.08 24.30
CA ILE A 260 26.92 -3.69 23.12
C ILE A 260 25.82 -4.11 22.17
N PHE A 261 26.01 -3.73 20.92
CA PHE A 261 25.17 -4.10 19.80
C PHE A 261 26.00 -5.00 18.88
N VAL A 262 25.49 -6.20 18.63
CA VAL A 262 26.20 -7.19 17.80
C VAL A 262 25.34 -7.56 16.61
N GLY A 263 25.82 -7.20 15.42
CA GLY A 263 25.20 -7.56 14.15
C GLY A 263 25.73 -8.88 13.63
N TYR A 264 24.84 -9.83 13.41
CA TYR A 264 25.09 -11.13 12.81
C TYR A 264 24.49 -11.14 11.40
N GLY A 265 25.27 -11.58 10.42
CA GLY A 265 24.81 -11.52 9.03
C GLY A 265 25.74 -12.20 8.05
N LYS A 266 25.49 -11.95 6.77
CA LYS A 266 26.30 -12.46 5.67
C LYS A 266 27.62 -11.69 5.57
N LEU A 267 28.73 -12.40 5.36
CA LEU A 267 30.02 -11.79 5.06
C LEU A 267 30.19 -11.60 3.56
N ASN A 268 30.44 -10.37 3.13
CA ASN A 268 30.65 -10.04 1.71
C ASN A 268 32.05 -10.42 1.16
N SER A 269 32.75 -11.33 1.83
CA SER A 269 34.17 -11.60 1.57
C SER A 269 34.38 -12.89 0.77
N ARG A 270 35.09 -12.76 -0.36
CA ARG A 270 35.57 -13.90 -1.18
C ARG A 270 36.40 -14.90 -0.39
N ILE A 271 36.99 -14.46 0.72
CA ILE A 271 37.88 -15.24 1.58
C ILE A 271 37.04 -16.20 2.43
N PHE A 272 35.89 -15.73 2.91
CA PHE A 272 34.97 -16.53 3.71
C PHE A 272 34.02 -17.37 2.86
N ASN A 273 33.87 -17.10 1.56
CA ASN A 273 33.10 -17.95 0.63
C ASN A 273 33.53 -19.42 0.59
N ARG A 274 34.67 -19.81 1.18
CA ARG A 274 35.08 -21.21 1.35
C ARG A 274 34.54 -21.86 2.62
N SER A 275 34.16 -21.09 3.63
CA SER A 275 33.52 -21.60 4.84
C SER A 275 32.07 -22.00 4.53
N PRO A 276 31.65 -23.24 4.82
CA PRO A 276 30.25 -23.67 4.66
C PRO A 276 29.28 -22.79 5.45
N LEU A 277 29.73 -22.26 6.60
CA LEU A 277 28.92 -21.42 7.48
C LEU A 277 28.69 -20.02 6.91
N ALA A 278 29.66 -19.48 6.16
CA ALA A 278 29.53 -18.18 5.50
C ALA A 278 28.62 -18.21 4.26
N ARG A 279 28.26 -19.42 3.78
CA ARG A 279 27.33 -19.61 2.65
C ARG A 279 25.87 -19.77 3.08
N LEU A 280 25.61 -19.87 4.37
CA LEU A 280 24.24 -19.96 4.85
C LEU A 280 23.62 -18.57 4.71
N ASP A 281 22.86 -18.40 3.63
CA ASP A 281 21.97 -17.27 3.40
C ASP A 281 20.97 -17.23 4.55
N ARG A 282 21.22 -16.37 5.53
CA ARG A 282 20.48 -16.28 6.78
C ARG A 282 19.91 -14.91 6.98
N ILE A 283 18.87 -14.85 7.80
CA ILE A 283 18.24 -13.62 8.25
C ILE A 283 19.25 -12.87 9.13
N PRO A 284 19.51 -11.58 8.87
CA PRO A 284 20.37 -10.78 9.72
C PRO A 284 19.75 -10.64 11.12
N VAL A 285 20.59 -10.72 12.15
CA VAL A 285 20.18 -10.66 13.55
C VAL A 285 21.00 -9.60 14.25
N VAL A 286 20.35 -8.74 15.03
CA VAL A 286 21.03 -7.78 15.89
C VAL A 286 20.73 -8.13 17.34
N ARG A 287 21.78 -8.34 18.12
CA ARG A 287 21.66 -8.58 19.56
C ARG A 287 22.06 -7.35 20.34
N ILE A 288 21.29 -7.05 21.37
CA ILE A 288 21.52 -5.94 22.28
C ILE A 288 21.79 -6.52 23.65
N ALA A 289 22.95 -6.19 24.22
CA ALA A 289 23.31 -6.68 25.55
C ALA A 289 23.94 -5.60 26.40
N ARG A 290 23.85 -5.83 27.71
CA ARG A 290 24.47 -5.06 28.76
C ARG A 290 25.74 -5.78 29.21
N LEU A 291 26.84 -5.05 29.18
CA LEU A 291 28.14 -5.46 29.68
C LEU A 291 28.40 -4.73 30.99
N SER A 292 28.69 -5.46 32.07
CA SER A 292 29.15 -4.86 33.32
C SER A 292 30.46 -5.51 33.76
N PHE A 293 31.37 -4.67 34.27
CA PHE A 293 32.69 -5.10 34.72
C PHE A 293 32.73 -4.97 36.24
N ASN A 294 32.50 -6.08 36.94
CA ASN A 294 32.46 -6.12 38.40
C ASN A 294 33.67 -6.91 38.92
N HIS A 295 34.60 -6.24 39.58
CA HIS A 295 35.75 -6.86 40.27
C HIS A 295 36.59 -7.82 39.38
N GLY A 296 36.83 -7.45 38.13
CA GLY A 296 37.57 -8.29 37.17
C GLY A 296 36.79 -9.50 36.66
N LYS A 297 35.46 -9.52 36.88
CA LYS A 297 34.54 -10.45 36.23
C LYS A 297 33.68 -9.66 35.24
N LEU A 298 33.64 -10.16 34.01
CA LEU A 298 32.75 -9.68 32.97
C LEU A 298 31.39 -10.34 33.15
N ASP A 299 30.37 -9.54 33.45
CA ASP A 299 28.98 -9.96 33.45
C ASP A 299 28.31 -9.48 32.15
N TRP A 300 27.63 -10.40 31.48
CA TRP A 300 26.90 -10.16 30.23
C TRP A 300 25.43 -10.48 30.45
N ASN A 301 24.55 -9.51 30.22
CA ASN A 301 23.11 -9.68 30.29
C ASN A 301 22.49 -9.29 28.95
N GLU A 302 21.93 -10.26 28.23
CA GLU A 302 21.20 -10.01 26.99
C GLU A 302 19.92 -9.23 27.31
N ILE A 303 19.74 -8.08 26.65
CA ILE A 303 18.55 -7.24 26.80
C ILE A 303 17.50 -7.69 25.80
N ASP A 304 17.90 -7.81 24.53
CA ASP A 304 16.97 -8.14 23.45
C ASP A 304 17.70 -8.76 22.25
N VAL A 305 16.94 -9.52 21.45
CA VAL A 305 17.37 -10.11 20.19
C VAL A 305 16.39 -9.72 19.11
N VAL A 306 16.87 -8.98 18.11
CA VAL A 306 16.04 -8.60 16.97
C VAL A 306 16.44 -9.35 15.72
N VAL A 307 15.45 -9.95 15.06
CA VAL A 307 15.61 -10.79 13.88
C VAL A 307 14.76 -10.25 12.75
N GLY A 308 15.36 -9.55 11.78
CA GLY A 308 14.68 -9.05 10.57
C GLY A 308 13.36 -8.31 10.84
N ASN A 309 12.63 -7.99 9.77
CA ASN A 309 11.32 -7.35 9.87
C ASN A 309 10.30 -8.37 10.42
N PRO A 310 9.73 -8.17 11.63
CA PRO A 310 8.79 -9.12 12.22
C PRO A 310 7.55 -9.27 11.34
N GLY A 311 7.24 -10.50 10.90
CA GLY A 311 6.05 -10.79 10.09
C GLY A 311 6.27 -10.77 8.58
N ALA A 312 7.49 -10.49 8.11
CA ALA A 312 7.83 -10.61 6.69
C ALA A 312 8.57 -11.92 6.39
N ASP A 313 8.27 -12.56 5.25
CA ASP A 313 8.90 -13.81 4.80
C ASP A 313 10.34 -13.58 4.28
N VAL A 314 11.23 -13.09 5.14
CA VAL A 314 12.64 -12.87 4.83
C VAL A 314 13.34 -14.21 4.61
N THR A 315 13.98 -14.36 3.46
CA THR A 315 14.81 -15.55 3.16
C THR A 315 16.25 -15.37 3.59
N ARG A 316 16.80 -14.18 3.36
CA ARG A 316 18.20 -13.83 3.65
C ARG A 316 18.36 -12.32 3.70
N GLY A 317 19.45 -11.86 4.30
CA GLY A 317 19.84 -10.45 4.23
C GLY A 317 21.26 -10.20 4.71
N GLU A 318 21.71 -8.96 4.54
CA GLU A 318 23.01 -8.45 4.96
C GLU A 318 22.83 -7.20 5.82
N ILE A 319 23.61 -7.08 6.89
CA ILE A 319 23.72 -5.82 7.62
C ILE A 319 24.73 -4.98 6.86
N ILE A 320 24.27 -3.85 6.31
CA ILE A 320 25.12 -2.91 5.58
C ILE A 320 25.92 -2.07 6.59
N SER A 321 25.22 -1.52 7.59
CA SER A 321 25.82 -0.67 8.61
C SER A 321 24.98 -0.63 9.88
N MET A 322 25.65 -0.34 11.00
CA MET A 322 25.05 -0.10 12.30
C MET A 322 25.56 1.23 12.86
N PHE A 323 24.65 2.13 13.19
CA PHE A 323 24.96 3.42 13.76
C PHE A 323 24.24 3.62 15.08
N VAL A 324 24.94 4.09 16.12
CA VAL A 324 24.33 4.31 17.45
C VAL A 324 24.57 5.73 17.93
N THR A 325 23.48 6.40 18.28
CA THR A 325 23.47 7.69 18.99
C THR A 325 22.95 7.51 20.41
N SER A 326 23.31 8.47 21.26
CA SER A 326 22.82 8.58 22.63
C SER A 326 22.20 9.95 22.82
N ALA A 327 20.99 10.00 23.37
CA ALA A 327 20.31 11.22 23.80
C ALA A 327 19.83 11.01 25.24
N ASP A 328 20.45 11.72 26.19
CA ASP A 328 20.19 11.63 27.63
C ASP A 328 20.26 10.18 28.20
N THR A 329 19.10 9.54 28.32
CA THR A 329 18.91 8.17 28.86
C THR A 329 18.45 7.17 27.79
N GLU A 330 18.31 7.63 26.55
CA GLU A 330 17.83 6.85 25.40
C GLU A 330 18.98 6.58 24.42
N TYR A 331 19.07 5.35 23.94
CA TYR A 331 19.98 4.97 22.86
C TYR A 331 19.17 4.70 21.61
N ASN A 332 19.60 5.29 20.50
CA ASN A 332 19.01 5.01 19.19
C ASN A 332 20.04 4.24 18.37
N LEU A 333 19.74 2.97 18.11
CA LEU A 333 20.49 2.13 17.19
C LEU A 333 19.76 2.13 15.85
N TYR A 334 20.46 2.52 14.80
CA TYR A 334 20.01 2.45 13.41
C TYR A 334 20.75 1.33 12.71
N VAL A 335 20.03 0.50 11.97
CA VAL A 335 20.58 -0.66 11.28
C VAL A 335 20.10 -0.64 9.84
N ALA A 336 21.03 -0.47 8.90
CA ALA A 336 20.75 -0.58 7.48
C ALA A 336 20.88 -2.05 7.05
N LEU A 337 19.87 -2.55 6.34
CA LEU A 337 19.74 -3.95 5.97
C LEU A 337 19.47 -4.05 4.46
N ASP A 338 20.18 -4.95 3.77
CA ASP A 338 19.81 -5.41 2.43
C ASP A 338 19.04 -6.72 2.56
N MET A 339 17.73 -6.70 2.30
CA MET A 339 16.81 -7.79 2.63
C MET A 339 16.25 -8.44 1.36
N TYR A 340 16.21 -9.78 1.37
CA TYR A 340 15.66 -10.59 0.29
C TYR A 340 14.47 -11.42 0.82
N TYR A 341 13.33 -11.29 0.17
CA TYR A 341 12.07 -11.88 0.58
C TYR A 341 11.72 -13.10 -0.28
N ARG A 342 10.90 -14.02 0.24
CA ARG A 342 10.37 -15.09 -0.60
C ARG A 342 9.53 -14.47 -1.73
N PRO A 343 9.70 -14.91 -2.98
CA PRO A 343 8.85 -14.48 -4.07
C PRO A 343 7.44 -15.06 -3.87
N ASN A 344 6.57 -14.35 -3.15
CA ASN A 344 5.13 -14.51 -3.23
C ASN A 344 4.59 -13.58 -4.33
N ASN A 345 3.61 -14.07 -5.11
CA ASN A 345 3.26 -13.69 -6.48
C ASN A 345 3.00 -12.20 -6.86
N TYR A 346 3.21 -11.18 -6.03
CA TYR A 346 2.74 -9.81 -6.35
C TYR A 346 3.66 -8.62 -6.06
N ARG A 347 4.94 -8.77 -5.70
CA ARG A 347 5.98 -7.69 -5.82
C ARG A 347 7.38 -8.23 -5.52
N SER A 348 8.41 -7.72 -6.18
CA SER A 348 9.81 -7.91 -5.75
C SER A 348 10.05 -7.11 -4.47
N LEU A 349 9.71 -7.71 -3.33
CA LEU A 349 9.83 -7.06 -2.02
C LEU A 349 11.28 -6.81 -1.62
N ASP A 350 12.25 -7.42 -2.31
CA ASP A 350 13.69 -7.22 -2.12
C ASP A 350 14.07 -5.74 -2.17
N GLY A 351 14.89 -5.32 -1.22
CA GLY A 351 15.35 -3.95 -1.14
C GLY A 351 16.01 -3.59 0.19
N ILE A 352 16.41 -2.33 0.26
CA ILE A 352 17.14 -1.77 1.38
C ILE A 352 16.15 -1.21 2.40
N GLU A 353 16.33 -1.61 3.65
CA GLU A 353 15.55 -1.19 4.79
C GLU A 353 16.45 -0.60 5.86
N VAL A 354 15.91 0.32 6.66
CA VAL A 354 16.55 0.81 7.87
C VAL A 354 15.64 0.54 9.04
N THR A 355 16.19 -0.08 10.07
CA THR A 355 15.50 -0.27 11.34
C THR A 355 16.05 0.70 12.37
N HIS A 356 15.15 1.38 13.08
CA HIS A 356 15.47 2.22 14.21
C HIS A 356 15.02 1.56 15.50
N TYR A 357 15.98 1.13 16.30
CA TYR A 357 15.81 0.60 17.64
C TYR A 357 16.03 1.70 18.67
N LYS A 358 14.98 1.98 19.43
CA LYS A 358 15.02 2.89 20.56
C LYS A 358 15.07 2.09 21.85
N VAL A 359 16.20 2.17 22.54
CA VAL A 359 16.45 1.49 23.81
C VAL A 359 16.26 2.51 24.94
N LYS A 360 15.15 2.39 25.67
CA LYS A 360 14.81 3.22 26.83
C LYS A 360 15.07 2.46 28.13
N ASN A 361 15.73 3.10 29.08
CA ASN A 361 15.96 2.58 30.43
C ASN A 361 16.54 1.15 30.47
N LEU A 362 17.30 0.76 29.44
CA LEU A 362 17.96 -0.56 29.30
C LEU A 362 17.05 -1.80 29.33
N ASN A 363 15.74 -1.63 29.36
CA ASN A 363 14.79 -2.73 29.50
C ASN A 363 13.71 -2.73 28.41
N CYS A 364 13.50 -1.59 27.74
CA CYS A 364 12.49 -1.44 26.71
C CYS A 364 13.17 -1.14 25.38
N VAL A 365 13.05 -2.06 24.43
CA VAL A 365 13.50 -1.88 23.04
C VAL A 365 12.27 -1.76 22.17
N THR A 366 12.10 -0.61 21.52
CA THR A 366 11.06 -0.43 20.49
C THR A 366 11.72 -0.31 19.13
N SER A 367 11.21 -1.02 18.12
CA SER A 367 11.75 -0.97 16.76
C SER A 367 10.77 -0.34 15.79
N THR A 368 11.25 0.56 14.93
CA THR A 368 10.50 1.06 13.76
C THR A 368 11.24 0.69 12.48
N TRP A 369 10.49 0.29 11.45
CA TRP A 369 11.03 -0.21 10.19
C TRP A 369 10.72 0.77 9.07
N HIS A 370 11.75 1.11 8.29
CA HIS A 370 11.70 2.14 7.27
C HIS A 370 12.22 1.57 5.96
N ARG A 371 11.36 1.54 4.93
CA ARG A 371 11.77 1.09 3.61
C ARG A 371 12.33 2.27 2.80
N ILE A 372 13.56 2.15 2.33
CA ILE A 372 14.29 3.24 1.63
C ILE A 372 14.73 2.86 0.21
N ASP A 373 14.19 1.77 -0.33
CA ASP A 373 14.53 1.26 -1.66
C ASP A 373 14.22 2.26 -2.79
N SER A 374 13.15 3.05 -2.64
CA SER A 374 12.79 4.12 -3.59
C SER A 374 13.88 5.19 -3.72
N LEU A 375 14.65 5.44 -2.65
CA LEU A 375 15.77 6.39 -2.66
C LEU A 375 17.03 5.79 -3.26
N CYS A 376 17.21 4.48 -3.16
CA CYS A 376 18.37 3.75 -3.68
C CYS A 376 18.21 3.33 -5.16
N ARG A 377 16.98 3.43 -5.73
CA ARG A 377 16.65 3.04 -7.11
C ARG A 377 16.48 4.22 -8.09
N LYS A 378 17.05 5.40 -7.80
CA LYS A 378 16.85 6.65 -8.56
C LYS A 378 17.26 6.66 -10.05
N SER A 379 17.89 5.60 -10.59
CA SER A 379 18.27 5.55 -12.01
C SER A 379 17.30 4.71 -12.83
N SER A 380 16.79 5.28 -13.93
CA SER A 380 16.05 4.55 -14.98
C SER A 380 16.87 3.44 -15.65
N ASN A 381 18.18 3.42 -15.43
CA ASN A 381 19.04 2.29 -15.76
C ASN A 381 18.99 1.30 -14.58
N LEU A 382 18.58 0.06 -14.86
CA LEU A 382 18.41 -1.13 -13.98
C LEU A 382 19.56 -1.48 -12.99
N ASN A 383 20.55 -0.63 -12.78
CA ASN A 383 21.62 -0.85 -11.82
C ASN A 383 21.26 -0.21 -10.48
N GLU A 384 20.87 -1.04 -9.52
CA GLU A 384 20.67 -0.65 -8.13
C GLU A 384 21.91 0.10 -7.59
N VAL A 385 21.69 1.28 -7.02
CA VAL A 385 22.75 2.04 -6.35
C VAL A 385 22.89 1.47 -4.93
N PRO A 386 24.03 0.85 -4.58
CA PRO A 386 24.18 0.25 -3.26
C PRO A 386 24.23 1.34 -2.20
N LEU A 387 23.44 1.20 -1.13
CA LEU A 387 23.65 1.96 0.09
C LEU A 387 24.98 1.52 0.70
N LEU A 388 25.82 2.49 1.06
CA LEU A 388 27.14 2.22 1.60
C LEU A 388 27.16 2.35 3.11
N ASP A 389 26.45 3.34 3.65
CA ASP A 389 26.41 3.60 5.10
C ASP A 389 25.20 4.48 5.49
N ILE A 390 24.92 4.56 6.78
CA ILE A 390 23.89 5.40 7.39
C ILE A 390 24.40 6.20 8.58
N CYS A 391 23.76 7.35 8.82
CA CYS A 391 24.29 8.39 9.70
C CYS A 391 23.12 9.21 10.27
N ALA A 392 22.84 9.15 11.57
CA ALA A 392 21.75 9.94 12.16
C ALA A 392 22.20 11.36 12.54
N ASP A 393 21.38 12.37 12.26
CA ASP A 393 21.66 13.73 12.71
C ASP A 393 21.73 13.82 14.25
N GLN A 394 22.32 14.90 14.76
CA GLN A 394 22.51 15.10 16.20
C GLN A 394 21.20 15.03 17.00
N ASN A 395 20.08 15.32 16.34
CA ASN A 395 18.74 15.33 16.94
C ASN A 395 17.98 14.01 16.73
N ASN A 396 18.55 13.01 16.06
CA ASN A 396 17.92 11.71 15.79
C ASN A 396 16.61 11.80 14.98
N ARG A 397 16.46 12.85 14.18
CA ARG A 397 15.28 13.15 13.34
C ARG A 397 15.46 12.63 11.91
N ARG A 398 16.68 12.69 11.38
CA ARG A 398 17.00 12.35 9.99
C ARG A 398 18.22 11.42 9.92
N LEU A 399 18.20 10.52 8.94
CA LEU A 399 19.36 9.74 8.50
C LEU A 399 19.93 10.34 7.23
N LYS A 400 21.22 10.61 7.23
CA LYS A 400 22.03 10.61 6.03
C LYS A 400 22.20 9.20 5.52
N LEU A 401 21.86 8.99 4.26
CA LEU A 401 22.11 7.79 3.48
C LEU A 401 23.30 8.07 2.57
N LEU A 402 24.37 7.30 2.73
CA LEU A 402 25.52 7.39 1.82
C LEU A 402 25.35 6.51 0.61
N LEU A 403 25.42 7.14 -0.56
CA LEU A 403 25.46 6.46 -1.84
C LEU A 403 26.86 6.65 -2.47
N PRO A 404 27.25 5.85 -3.47
CA PRO A 404 28.59 5.89 -4.05
C PRO A 404 29.04 7.24 -4.60
N ASN A 405 28.10 8.10 -5.01
CA ASN A 405 28.38 9.41 -5.58
C ASN A 405 27.50 10.51 -5.01
N ASP A 406 26.70 10.22 -3.98
CA ASP A 406 25.66 11.12 -3.50
C ASP A 406 25.38 10.90 -2.02
N VAL A 407 24.77 11.89 -1.39
CA VAL A 407 24.34 11.82 0.00
C VAL A 407 22.92 12.32 0.10
N GLU A 408 22.04 11.46 0.60
CA GLU A 408 20.60 11.71 0.64
C GLU A 408 20.13 11.77 2.09
N TRP A 409 19.21 12.69 2.39
CA TRP A 409 18.59 12.75 3.70
C TRP A 409 17.27 11.98 3.69
N TYR A 410 17.11 11.09 4.67
CA TYR A 410 15.91 10.33 4.95
C TYR A 410 15.35 10.72 6.32
N GLN A 411 14.05 10.96 6.42
CA GLN A 411 13.44 11.35 7.67
C GLN A 411 12.88 10.09 8.38
N ILE A 412 13.43 9.75 9.56
CA ILE A 412 13.05 8.53 10.31
C ILE A 412 11.79 8.78 11.13
N SER A 413 11.74 9.97 11.74
CA SER A 413 10.64 10.38 12.59
C SER A 413 10.02 11.65 12.02
N PRO A 414 8.69 11.75 12.01
CA PRO A 414 8.04 13.03 11.85
C PRO A 414 8.51 13.93 12.99
N LEU A 415 8.79 15.19 12.67
CA LEU A 415 9.28 16.15 13.66
C LEU A 415 8.37 16.09 14.89
N PRO A 416 8.91 15.95 16.13
CA PRO A 416 8.15 16.33 17.30
C PRO A 416 7.68 17.77 17.06
N LYS A 417 6.43 18.08 17.42
CA LYS A 417 6.01 19.47 17.58
C LYS A 417 6.95 20.07 18.63
N ASP A 418 8.03 20.73 18.20
CA ASP A 418 8.87 21.49 19.10
C ASP A 418 7.99 22.64 19.62
N GLU A 419 7.70 22.63 20.92
CA GLU A 419 6.95 23.68 21.63
C GLU A 419 7.69 25.04 21.61
N SER A 420 8.82 25.15 20.91
CA SER A 420 9.59 26.39 20.74
C SER A 420 9.65 26.89 19.29
N ASP A 421 9.12 26.13 18.32
CA ASP A 421 8.90 26.59 16.95
C ASP A 421 7.41 26.94 16.76
N ASP A 422 6.87 27.74 17.69
CA ASP A 422 5.59 28.45 17.55
C ASP A 422 5.61 29.50 16.40
N ASP A 423 6.57 29.41 15.48
CA ASP A 423 6.69 30.20 14.26
C ASP A 423 6.84 29.34 12.98
N ASP A 424 6.61 28.02 13.05
CA ASP A 424 6.18 27.25 11.87
C ASP A 424 4.65 27.39 11.73
N GLY A 425 4.20 28.64 11.60
CA GLY A 425 2.91 28.94 11.00
C GLY A 425 2.79 28.21 9.66
N ILE A 426 1.55 27.94 9.24
CA ILE A 426 1.26 27.48 7.88
C ILE A 426 2.15 28.31 6.93
N PRO A 427 3.13 27.69 6.26
CA PRO A 427 4.05 28.42 5.41
C PRO A 427 3.25 29.20 4.39
N SER A 428 3.61 30.49 4.23
CA SER A 428 2.88 31.37 3.32
C SER A 428 2.81 30.76 1.92
N PHE A 429 1.77 31.11 1.17
CA PHE A 429 1.60 30.69 -0.22
C PHE A 429 2.90 30.88 -1.00
N GLU A 430 3.55 32.03 -0.82
CA GLU A 430 4.83 32.36 -1.42
C GLU A 430 5.90 31.33 -1.04
N ARG A 431 6.10 31.01 0.24
CA ARG A 431 7.11 30.01 0.66
C ARG A 431 6.85 28.61 0.08
N TRP A 432 5.59 28.27 -0.21
CA TRP A 432 5.22 26.99 -0.83
C TRP A 432 5.42 26.95 -2.34
N PHE A 433 5.13 28.05 -3.02
CA PHE A 433 5.10 28.08 -4.48
C PHE A 433 6.27 28.88 -5.12
N GLU A 434 7.12 29.57 -4.35
CA GLU A 434 8.25 30.41 -4.83
C GLU A 434 9.40 29.61 -5.48
N ASN A 435 9.61 28.35 -5.11
CA ASN A 435 10.74 27.55 -5.59
C ASN A 435 10.47 26.80 -6.90
N LEU A 436 9.36 27.10 -7.56
CA LEU A 436 8.84 26.22 -8.60
C LEU A 436 8.57 26.95 -9.90
N GLU A 437 8.74 26.18 -10.96
CA GLU A 437 8.37 26.45 -12.35
C GLU A 437 6.88 26.85 -12.53
N PHE A 438 6.09 26.96 -11.44
CA PHE A 438 4.70 27.40 -11.37
C PHE A 438 4.45 28.80 -11.91
N ASN A 439 5.43 29.71 -11.86
CA ASN A 439 5.26 31.06 -12.43
C ASN A 439 5.04 31.06 -13.95
N GLN A 440 5.20 29.91 -14.64
CA GLN A 440 5.04 29.80 -16.09
C GLN A 440 3.88 28.92 -16.55
N ILE A 441 3.22 28.15 -15.65
CA ILE A 441 2.19 27.17 -16.05
C ILE A 441 1.03 27.22 -15.05
N ALA A 442 -0.17 27.56 -15.51
CA ALA A 442 -1.39 27.39 -14.73
C ALA A 442 -1.60 25.90 -14.40
N PRO A 443 -1.93 25.54 -13.14
CA PRO A 443 -1.98 24.14 -12.70
C PRO A 443 -2.99 23.29 -13.47
N TYR A 444 -4.07 23.92 -13.95
CA TYR A 444 -5.10 23.30 -14.77
C TYR A 444 -5.16 23.98 -16.12
N ASN A 445 -5.13 23.18 -17.20
CA ASN A 445 -5.37 23.69 -18.55
C ASN A 445 -6.88 23.61 -18.88
N ILE A 446 -7.29 24.29 -19.96
CA ILE A 446 -8.71 24.35 -20.38
C ILE A 446 -9.30 22.96 -20.65
N GLU A 447 -8.49 22.00 -21.09
CA GLU A 447 -8.95 20.62 -21.34
C GLU A 447 -9.23 19.90 -20.01
N SER A 448 -8.32 19.99 -19.04
CA SER A 448 -8.49 19.41 -17.70
C SER A 448 -9.69 20.00 -16.96
N ILE A 449 -9.92 21.31 -17.08
CA ILE A 449 -11.11 21.95 -16.47
C ILE A 449 -12.39 21.38 -17.07
N LYS A 450 -12.46 21.26 -18.41
CA LYS A 450 -13.62 20.67 -19.09
C LYS A 450 -13.84 19.21 -18.71
N ASP A 451 -12.76 18.44 -18.57
CA ASP A 451 -12.84 17.03 -18.17
C ASP A 451 -13.38 16.90 -16.74
N ILE A 452 -12.89 17.74 -15.80
CA ILE A 452 -13.39 17.81 -14.42
C ILE A 452 -14.86 18.22 -14.39
N GLU A 453 -15.27 19.22 -15.16
CA GLU A 453 -16.68 19.64 -15.25
C GLU A 453 -17.58 18.55 -15.83
N ALA A 454 -17.13 17.86 -16.88
CA ALA A 454 -17.86 16.75 -17.48
C ALA A 454 -18.01 15.56 -16.51
N GLN A 455 -16.96 15.25 -15.76
CA GLN A 455 -17.01 14.24 -14.69
C GLN A 455 -17.95 14.66 -13.56
N ARG A 456 -17.89 15.93 -13.15
CA ARG A 456 -18.79 16.48 -12.13
C ARG A 456 -20.25 16.39 -12.58
N GLU A 457 -20.57 16.76 -13.82
CA GLU A 457 -21.93 16.63 -14.40
C GLU A 457 -22.38 15.16 -14.42
N LYS A 458 -21.49 14.24 -14.80
CA LYS A 458 -21.76 12.80 -14.82
C LYS A 458 -22.08 12.25 -13.43
N TYR A 459 -21.42 12.72 -12.38
CA TYR A 459 -21.54 12.22 -11.00
C TYR A 459 -22.46 13.08 -10.12
N GLU A 460 -23.63 13.44 -10.64
CA GLU A 460 -24.68 14.18 -9.91
C GLU A 460 -24.25 15.61 -9.46
N ASN A 461 -23.40 16.27 -10.24
CA ASN A 461 -22.84 17.61 -9.98
C ASN A 461 -21.95 17.73 -8.73
N GLU A 462 -21.33 16.63 -8.31
CA GLU A 462 -20.47 16.58 -7.12
C GLU A 462 -19.41 15.47 -7.22
N LEU A 463 -18.14 15.85 -7.13
CA LEU A 463 -16.99 14.94 -7.07
C LEU A 463 -16.59 14.59 -5.63
N MET A 464 -15.69 13.63 -5.44
CA MET A 464 -15.15 13.30 -4.12
C MET A 464 -14.33 14.45 -3.54
N VAL A 465 -13.57 15.18 -4.37
CA VAL A 465 -12.89 16.41 -3.94
C VAL A 465 -13.85 17.49 -3.45
N ASP A 466 -15.04 17.59 -4.03
CA ASP A 466 -16.06 18.57 -3.60
C ASP A 466 -16.50 18.25 -2.16
N LEU A 467 -16.62 16.97 -1.79
CA LEU A 467 -16.88 16.54 -0.41
C LEU A 467 -15.73 16.89 0.54
N LEU A 468 -14.47 16.78 0.07
CA LEU A 468 -13.30 17.17 0.87
C LEU A 468 -13.31 18.67 1.16
N LEU A 469 -13.68 19.49 0.18
CA LEU A 469 -13.80 20.95 0.32
C LEU A 469 -14.97 21.34 1.22
N GLU A 470 -16.14 20.71 1.04
CA GLU A 470 -17.33 20.99 1.86
C GLU A 470 -17.10 20.71 3.35
N ARG A 471 -16.31 19.68 3.67
CA ARG A 471 -15.90 19.38 5.05
C ARG A 471 -15.19 20.56 5.71
N GLU A 472 -14.34 21.25 4.95
CA GLU A 472 -13.66 22.48 5.35
C GLU A 472 -14.51 23.73 5.06
N LYS A 473 -15.81 23.58 4.75
CA LYS A 473 -16.73 24.69 4.42
C LYS A 473 -16.24 25.59 3.27
N ILE A 474 -15.43 25.02 2.38
CA ILE A 474 -14.93 25.70 1.18
C ILE A 474 -15.90 25.41 0.05
N ASP A 475 -16.27 26.46 -0.70
CA ASP A 475 -17.15 26.29 -1.86
C ASP A 475 -16.45 25.47 -2.95
N LYS A 476 -17.16 24.52 -3.55
CA LYS A 476 -16.65 23.73 -4.68
C LYS A 476 -16.29 24.59 -5.90
N LEU A 477 -16.79 25.82 -5.99
CA LEU A 477 -16.41 26.81 -7.01
C LEU A 477 -14.92 27.18 -6.98
N PHE A 478 -14.23 26.97 -5.87
CA PHE A 478 -12.78 27.20 -5.78
C PHE A 478 -11.94 26.14 -6.51
N TYR A 479 -12.54 25.04 -6.94
CA TYR A 479 -11.87 23.95 -7.64
C TYR A 479 -12.55 23.61 -8.98
N PRO A 480 -11.77 23.52 -10.08
CA PRO A 480 -10.32 23.70 -10.17
C PRO A 480 -9.88 25.18 -10.29
N PRO A 481 -8.77 25.61 -9.65
CA PRO A 481 -8.28 26.98 -9.79
C PRO A 481 -7.72 27.26 -11.21
N GLU A 482 -8.32 28.20 -11.93
CA GLU A 482 -7.96 28.52 -13.32
C GLU A 482 -6.68 29.37 -13.44
N SER A 483 -6.41 30.20 -12.42
CA SER A 483 -5.26 31.08 -12.38
C SER A 483 -4.44 30.93 -11.09
N LEU A 484 -3.23 31.48 -11.09
CA LEU A 484 -2.39 31.56 -9.88
C LEU A 484 -3.10 32.35 -8.77
N HIS A 485 -3.92 33.34 -9.13
CA HIS A 485 -4.71 34.11 -8.17
C HIS A 485 -5.77 33.23 -7.51
N ASP A 486 -6.50 32.43 -8.29
CA ASP A 486 -7.52 31.52 -7.78
C ASP A 486 -6.91 30.41 -6.92
N LEU A 487 -5.72 29.91 -7.30
CA LEU A 487 -4.97 28.95 -6.49
C LEU A 487 -4.54 29.56 -5.14
N LYS A 488 -4.08 30.82 -5.14
CA LYS A 488 -3.75 31.53 -3.91
C LYS A 488 -4.98 31.74 -3.04
N GLN A 489 -6.12 32.07 -3.65
CA GLN A 489 -7.38 32.23 -2.94
C GLN A 489 -7.84 30.91 -2.32
N LEU A 490 -7.84 29.81 -3.08
CA LEU A 490 -8.14 28.47 -2.55
C LEU A 490 -7.19 28.07 -1.42
N PHE A 491 -5.90 28.37 -1.56
CA PHE A 491 -4.93 28.11 -0.51
C PHE A 491 -5.23 28.88 0.78
N GLU A 492 -5.53 30.17 0.67
CA GLU A 492 -5.91 31.01 1.80
C GLU A 492 -7.22 30.52 2.44
N GLU A 493 -8.21 30.10 1.65
CA GLU A 493 -9.46 29.50 2.16
C GLU A 493 -9.19 28.20 2.94
N ILE A 494 -8.34 27.30 2.44
CA ILE A 494 -7.98 26.05 3.13
C ILE A 494 -7.32 26.33 4.48
N PHE A 495 -6.42 27.31 4.53
CA PHE A 495 -5.54 27.47 5.69
C PHE A 495 -6.00 28.53 6.69
N ASN A 496 -6.64 29.61 6.25
CA ASN A 496 -6.97 30.76 7.09
C ASN A 496 -8.38 30.71 7.70
N ASN A 497 -9.34 30.02 7.08
CA ASN A 497 -10.75 30.14 7.49
C ASN A 497 -11.20 29.13 8.56
N ASN A 498 -10.42 28.10 8.88
CA ASN A 498 -10.79 27.04 9.84
C ASN A 498 -9.75 26.80 10.94
N GLU A 499 -10.18 26.65 12.19
CA GLU A 499 -9.29 26.44 13.35
C GLU A 499 -8.92 24.95 13.62
N GLU A 500 -9.49 23.96 12.92
CA GLU A 500 -9.29 22.53 13.26
C GLU A 500 -8.69 21.64 12.14
N ASP A 501 -7.96 20.61 12.60
CA ASP A 501 -7.33 19.45 11.93
C ASP A 501 -6.49 19.69 10.66
N LEU A 502 -5.23 20.11 10.88
CA LEU A 502 -4.19 20.26 9.84
C LEU A 502 -4.04 19.04 8.90
N VAL A 503 -4.35 17.83 9.35
CA VAL A 503 -4.25 16.62 8.53
C VAL A 503 -5.25 16.67 7.36
N TRP A 504 -6.45 17.22 7.56
CA TRP A 504 -7.44 17.40 6.48
C TRP A 504 -6.97 18.41 5.45
N LYS A 505 -6.49 19.57 5.93
CA LYS A 505 -5.94 20.62 5.08
C LYS A 505 -4.80 20.10 4.22
N TYR A 506 -3.89 19.33 4.82
CA TYR A 506 -2.81 18.68 4.08
C TYR A 506 -3.32 17.61 3.11
N GLY A 507 -4.38 16.89 3.44
CA GLY A 507 -5.01 15.94 2.52
C GLY A 507 -5.63 16.61 1.29
N ILE A 508 -6.31 17.75 1.44
CA ILE A 508 -6.83 18.53 0.31
C ILE A 508 -5.68 19.03 -0.57
N MET A 509 -4.62 19.57 0.04
CA MET A 509 -3.42 19.97 -0.71
C MET A 509 -2.76 18.81 -1.43
N TYR A 510 -2.72 17.63 -0.80
CA TYR A 510 -2.20 16.42 -1.42
C TYR A 510 -3.05 16.00 -2.63
N TYR A 511 -4.39 16.09 -2.54
CA TYR A 511 -5.30 15.86 -3.67
C TYR A 511 -4.93 16.78 -4.84
N LEU A 512 -4.83 18.09 -4.60
CA LEU A 512 -4.50 19.08 -5.63
C LEU A 512 -3.14 18.79 -6.29
N LEU A 513 -2.11 18.48 -5.49
CA LEU A 513 -0.78 18.15 -6.00
C LEU A 513 -0.77 16.87 -6.83
N ARG A 514 -1.64 15.90 -6.50
CA ARG A 514 -1.77 14.65 -7.24
C ARG A 514 -2.47 14.86 -8.58
N ASP A 515 -3.40 15.81 -8.61
CA ASP A 515 -4.14 16.18 -9.80
C ASP A 515 -3.27 16.83 -10.89
N TRP A 516 -2.18 17.47 -10.47
CA TRP A 516 -1.20 18.07 -11.36
C TRP A 516 -0.31 16.99 -12.00
N SER A 517 -0.79 16.47 -13.13
CA SER A 517 -0.17 15.39 -13.92
C SER A 517 1.32 15.56 -14.23
N PHE A 518 1.83 16.78 -14.27
CA PHE A 518 3.24 17.11 -14.56
C PHE A 518 4.15 17.09 -13.32
N ILE A 519 3.60 16.90 -12.10
CA ILE A 519 4.37 16.99 -10.86
C ILE A 519 4.23 15.80 -9.88
N PRO A 520 4.46 14.54 -10.31
CA PRO A 520 4.50 13.39 -9.38
C PRO A 520 5.54 13.50 -8.26
N ARG A 521 6.60 14.30 -8.46
CA ARG A 521 7.69 14.46 -7.48
C ARG A 521 7.33 15.34 -6.30
N LEU A 522 6.45 16.34 -6.47
CA LEU A 522 6.06 17.22 -5.37
C LEU A 522 5.03 16.55 -4.48
N SER A 523 4.06 15.82 -5.05
CA SER A 523 3.09 15.05 -4.26
C SER A 523 3.80 14.03 -3.36
N GLN A 524 4.82 13.32 -3.88
CA GLN A 524 5.66 12.42 -3.08
C GLN A 524 6.46 13.14 -1.98
N LYS A 525 7.09 14.28 -2.31
CA LYS A 525 7.81 15.10 -1.30
C LYS A 525 6.87 15.66 -0.24
N PHE A 526 5.64 16.03 -0.63
CA PHE A 526 4.62 16.55 0.26
C PHE A 526 4.14 15.47 1.23
N ILE A 527 3.83 14.27 0.73
CA ILE A 527 3.50 13.12 1.59
C ILE A 527 4.62 12.90 2.59
N ALA A 528 5.87 12.81 2.10
CA ALA A 528 7.05 12.57 2.91
C ALA A 528 7.28 13.63 4.01
N ARG A 529 6.77 14.85 3.81
CA ARG A 529 6.97 15.98 4.73
C ARG A 529 5.80 16.20 5.69
N TYR A 530 4.56 16.04 5.23
CA TYR A 530 3.36 16.52 5.94
C TYR A 530 2.33 15.43 6.26
N LEU A 531 2.29 14.33 5.50
CA LEU A 531 1.29 13.25 5.68
C LEU A 531 1.90 11.91 6.12
N THR A 532 3.21 11.82 6.37
CA THR A 532 3.90 10.57 6.78
C THR A 532 3.32 9.92 8.04
N LEU A 533 2.65 10.69 8.89
CA LEU A 533 2.02 10.19 10.11
C LEU A 533 0.61 9.63 9.91
N SER A 534 -0.05 9.96 8.79
CA SER A 534 -1.46 9.66 8.56
C SER A 534 -1.60 8.89 7.25
N GLN A 535 -1.09 7.65 7.28
CA GLN A 535 -1.20 6.72 6.15
C GLN A 535 -2.68 6.48 5.75
N ASP A 536 -3.59 6.53 6.71
CA ASP A 536 -5.03 6.52 6.49
C ASP A 536 -5.49 7.69 5.61
N MET A 537 -5.05 8.92 5.91
CA MET A 537 -5.41 10.10 5.12
C MET A 537 -4.85 10.02 3.70
N GLN A 538 -3.61 9.54 3.56
CA GLN A 538 -3.01 9.34 2.25
C GLN A 538 -3.81 8.34 1.40
N ILE A 539 -4.11 7.14 1.94
CA ILE A 539 -4.85 6.10 1.21
C ILE A 539 -6.28 6.58 0.91
N PHE A 540 -6.90 7.31 1.82
CA PHE A 540 -8.24 7.86 1.64
C PHE A 540 -8.28 8.89 0.50
N VAL A 541 -7.40 9.89 0.53
CA VAL A 541 -7.29 10.89 -0.56
C VAL A 541 -6.90 10.21 -1.86
N ASP A 542 -6.03 9.19 -1.79
CA ASP A 542 -5.67 8.42 -2.97
C ASP A 542 -6.91 7.74 -3.58
N GLY A 543 -7.76 7.16 -2.76
CA GLY A 543 -9.01 6.55 -3.20
C GLY A 543 -10.00 7.55 -3.80
N CYS A 544 -10.17 8.72 -3.18
CA CYS A 544 -11.03 9.79 -3.69
C CYS A 544 -10.59 10.26 -5.08
N TRP A 545 -9.30 10.53 -5.24
CA TRP A 545 -8.75 11.00 -6.52
C TRP A 545 -8.83 9.93 -7.62
N GLU A 546 -8.56 8.66 -7.31
CA GLU A 546 -8.71 7.57 -8.30
C GLU A 546 -10.18 7.40 -8.72
N LEU A 547 -11.14 7.64 -7.81
CA LEU A 547 -12.56 7.56 -8.11
C LEU A 547 -13.02 8.69 -9.04
N ASP A 548 -12.61 9.93 -8.75
CA ASP A 548 -12.91 11.09 -9.60
C ASP A 548 -12.32 10.93 -11.02
N HIS A 549 -11.17 10.25 -11.13
CA HIS A 549 -10.47 9.98 -12.41
C HIS A 549 -10.88 8.69 -13.13
N GLU A 550 -11.97 8.04 -12.70
CA GLU A 550 -12.49 6.79 -13.30
C GLU A 550 -11.53 5.59 -13.24
N ARG A 551 -10.57 5.59 -12.31
CA ARG A 551 -9.62 4.49 -12.09
C ARG A 551 -10.15 3.56 -11.01
N PHE A 552 -11.19 2.82 -11.38
CA PHE A 552 -12.02 2.11 -10.41
C PHE A 552 -11.33 0.96 -9.68
N ASP A 553 -10.36 0.27 -10.31
CA ASP A 553 -9.63 -0.81 -9.64
C ASP A 553 -8.80 -0.30 -8.45
N GLU A 554 -8.07 0.80 -8.67
CA GLU A 554 -7.30 1.49 -7.64
C GLU A 554 -8.21 2.13 -6.58
N ALA A 555 -9.32 2.75 -7.00
CA ALA A 555 -10.29 3.34 -6.09
C ALA A 555 -10.87 2.30 -5.13
N VAL A 556 -11.32 1.14 -5.64
CA VAL A 556 -11.80 0.03 -4.79
C VAL A 556 -10.71 -0.42 -3.83
N ARG A 557 -9.47 -0.59 -4.31
CA ARG A 557 -8.35 -1.04 -3.47
C ARG A 557 -8.08 -0.08 -2.31
N CYS A 558 -8.09 1.22 -2.56
CA CYS A 558 -7.82 2.24 -1.53
C CYS A 558 -9.00 2.44 -0.58
N LEU A 559 -10.21 2.63 -1.11
CA LEU A 559 -11.39 2.97 -0.30
C LEU A 559 -11.94 1.77 0.49
N SER A 560 -11.61 0.54 0.06
CA SER A 560 -11.94 -0.68 0.79
C SER A 560 -10.93 -1.05 1.89
N ASP A 561 -9.80 -0.34 2.00
CA ASP A 561 -8.79 -0.63 3.00
C ASP A 561 -9.36 -0.43 4.42
N PRO A 562 -9.20 -1.38 5.36
CA PRO A 562 -9.70 -1.23 6.73
C PRO A 562 -9.17 0.03 7.44
N ILE A 563 -7.97 0.51 7.08
CA ILE A 563 -7.33 1.68 7.68
C ILE A 563 -8.13 2.96 7.42
N VAL A 564 -8.81 3.10 6.27
CA VAL A 564 -9.57 4.31 5.91
C VAL A 564 -11.00 4.34 6.47
N LYS A 565 -11.43 3.28 7.17
CA LYS A 565 -12.81 3.15 7.69
C LYS A 565 -13.24 4.33 8.56
N ASN A 566 -12.36 4.77 9.45
CA ASN A 566 -12.65 5.87 10.37
C ASN A 566 -12.83 7.20 9.61
N LEU A 567 -12.04 7.46 8.57
CA LEU A 567 -12.15 8.68 7.76
C LEU A 567 -13.44 8.70 6.96
N LEU A 568 -13.78 7.59 6.30
CA LEU A 568 -15.03 7.45 5.55
C LEU A 568 -16.27 7.65 6.44
N SER A 569 -16.24 7.15 7.69
CA SER A 569 -17.35 7.37 8.64
C SER A 569 -17.63 8.83 9.00
N LYS A 570 -16.69 9.75 8.69
CA LYS A 570 -16.88 11.18 8.92
C LYS A 570 -17.72 11.86 7.82
N PHE A 571 -18.06 11.14 6.75
CA PHE A 571 -18.91 11.63 5.66
C PHE A 571 -20.23 10.86 5.62
N PRO A 572 -21.37 11.53 5.83
CA PRO A 572 -22.67 10.90 5.67
C PRO A 572 -22.86 10.36 4.26
N ARG A 573 -23.37 9.14 4.10
CA ARG A 573 -23.73 8.53 2.80
C ARG A 573 -22.60 8.41 1.76
N ILE A 574 -21.34 8.51 2.17
CA ILE A 574 -20.21 8.37 1.25
C ILE A 574 -20.19 7.01 0.54
N ASP A 575 -20.55 5.95 1.26
CA ASP A 575 -20.65 4.60 0.70
C ASP A 575 -21.74 4.51 -0.39
N GLU A 576 -22.87 5.21 -0.22
CA GLU A 576 -23.93 5.31 -1.24
C GLU A 576 -23.42 6.02 -2.49
N LYS A 577 -22.71 7.15 -2.32
CA LYS A 577 -22.12 7.91 -3.42
C LYS A 577 -21.11 7.08 -4.20
N ILE A 578 -20.19 6.39 -3.52
CA ILE A 578 -19.18 5.53 -4.14
C ILE A 578 -19.85 4.42 -4.96
N MET A 579 -20.86 3.75 -4.40
CA MET A 579 -21.61 2.71 -5.13
C MET A 579 -22.34 3.26 -6.35
N ARG A 580 -22.96 4.45 -6.25
CA ARG A 580 -23.60 5.11 -7.40
C ARG A 580 -22.62 5.45 -8.50
N ILE A 581 -21.44 5.98 -8.17
CA ILE A 581 -20.40 6.31 -9.16
C ILE A 581 -20.05 5.07 -10.00
N PHE A 582 -19.84 3.91 -9.35
CA PHE A 582 -19.57 2.66 -10.07
C PHE A 582 -20.73 2.24 -10.99
N LEU A 583 -21.99 2.41 -10.55
CA LEU A 583 -23.17 2.04 -11.34
C LEU A 583 -23.42 2.99 -12.52
N ILE A 584 -23.25 4.30 -12.32
CA ILE A 584 -23.34 5.31 -13.38
C ILE A 584 -22.29 5.04 -14.46
N SER A 585 -21.08 4.63 -14.05
CA SER A 585 -19.98 4.28 -14.96
C SER A 585 -20.05 2.84 -15.52
N SER A 586 -21.19 2.17 -15.39
CA SER A 586 -21.41 0.81 -15.92
C SER A 586 -20.37 -0.21 -15.42
N CYS A 587 -19.91 -0.06 -14.17
CA CYS A 587 -18.94 -0.93 -13.51
C CYS A 587 -19.55 -1.67 -12.30
N PRO A 588 -20.59 -2.52 -12.49
CA PRO A 588 -21.29 -3.20 -11.39
C PRO A 588 -20.37 -4.16 -10.61
N ASP A 589 -19.36 -4.75 -11.25
CA ASP A 589 -18.35 -5.59 -10.59
C ASP A 589 -17.62 -4.85 -9.46
N HIS A 590 -17.26 -3.58 -9.68
CA HIS A 590 -16.57 -2.75 -8.70
C HIS A 590 -17.48 -2.38 -7.54
N ALA A 591 -18.75 -2.09 -7.81
CA ALA A 591 -19.76 -1.85 -6.77
C ALA A 591 -19.93 -3.06 -5.85
N LEU A 592 -20.01 -4.27 -6.43
CA LEU A 592 -20.11 -5.51 -5.66
C LEU A 592 -18.84 -5.76 -4.84
N LYS A 593 -17.65 -5.66 -5.44
CA LYS A 593 -16.37 -5.81 -4.72
C LYS A 593 -16.26 -4.84 -3.55
N TYR A 594 -16.54 -3.55 -3.78
CA TYR A 594 -16.50 -2.53 -2.73
C TYR A 594 -17.45 -2.88 -1.58
N SER A 595 -18.72 -3.18 -1.89
CA SER A 595 -19.74 -3.47 -0.89
C SER A 595 -19.39 -4.70 -0.02
N HIS A 596 -18.77 -5.72 -0.62
CA HIS A 596 -18.31 -6.92 0.07
C HIS A 596 -17.07 -6.67 0.92
N PHE A 597 -16.04 -6.00 0.39
CA PHE A 597 -14.83 -5.72 1.17
C PHE A 597 -15.12 -4.81 2.37
N ARG A 598 -16.06 -3.89 2.22
CA ARG A 598 -16.49 -2.96 3.28
C ARG A 598 -17.54 -3.53 4.22
N CYS A 599 -18.16 -4.67 3.87
CA CYS A 599 -19.26 -5.27 4.61
C CYS A 599 -20.46 -4.32 4.84
N ILE A 600 -20.81 -3.50 3.84
CA ILE A 600 -21.83 -2.43 3.97
C ILE A 600 -23.21 -2.81 3.42
N VAL A 601 -23.38 -3.99 2.81
CA VAL A 601 -24.60 -4.38 2.09
C VAL A 601 -25.91 -4.17 2.88
N LYS A 602 -25.86 -4.26 4.22
CA LYS A 602 -27.02 -4.11 5.10
C LYS A 602 -27.03 -2.82 5.94
N SER A 603 -26.23 -1.82 5.60
CA SER A 603 -26.11 -0.60 6.42
C SER A 603 -27.28 0.38 6.24
N SER A 604 -27.86 0.46 5.05
CA SER A 604 -29.06 1.28 4.75
C SER A 604 -29.90 0.62 3.65
N THR A 605 -31.18 0.97 3.59
CA THR A 605 -32.09 0.49 2.54
C THR A 605 -31.63 0.97 1.16
N GLU A 606 -31.08 2.19 1.08
CA GLU A 606 -30.51 2.77 -0.13
C GLU A 606 -29.30 1.94 -0.63
N ILE A 607 -28.42 1.50 0.26
CA ILE A 607 -27.30 0.61 -0.11
C ILE A 607 -27.81 -0.76 -0.57
N MET A 608 -28.86 -1.29 0.05
CA MET A 608 -29.48 -2.54 -0.41
C MET A 608 -30.06 -2.40 -1.83
N GLU A 609 -30.69 -1.27 -2.16
CA GLU A 609 -31.21 -0.98 -3.50
C GLU A 609 -30.08 -0.86 -4.54
N LEU A 610 -28.99 -0.16 -4.21
CA LEU A 610 -27.81 -0.05 -5.07
C LEU A 610 -27.12 -1.41 -5.25
N TYR A 611 -27.09 -2.24 -4.19
CA TYR A 611 -26.55 -3.59 -4.26
C TYR A 611 -27.40 -4.49 -5.17
N ILE A 612 -28.74 -4.41 -5.09
CA ILE A 612 -29.63 -5.11 -6.03
C ILE A 612 -29.38 -4.65 -7.46
N GLU A 613 -29.25 -3.34 -7.70
CA GLU A 613 -28.94 -2.81 -9.02
C GLU A 613 -27.60 -3.33 -9.56
N ALA A 614 -26.59 -3.40 -8.69
CA ALA A 614 -25.29 -3.96 -9.03
C ALA A 614 -25.37 -5.47 -9.36
N LEU A 615 -26.17 -6.24 -8.63
CA LEU A 615 -26.38 -7.67 -8.89
C LEU A 615 -27.06 -7.93 -10.24
N ILE A 616 -28.12 -7.17 -10.57
CA ILE A 616 -28.87 -7.36 -11.82
C ILE A 616 -28.03 -6.97 -13.03
N ARG A 617 -27.31 -5.85 -12.94
CA ARG A 617 -26.49 -5.34 -14.05
C ARG A 617 -25.16 -6.07 -14.22
N ASN A 618 -24.85 -7.00 -13.32
CA ASN A 618 -23.68 -7.84 -13.45
C ASN A 618 -23.91 -8.93 -14.50
N SER A 619 -22.88 -9.24 -15.29
CA SER A 619 -22.99 -10.28 -16.34
C SER A 619 -22.77 -11.71 -15.82
N ILE A 620 -22.19 -11.85 -14.63
CA ILE A 620 -21.82 -13.13 -14.00
C ILE A 620 -22.83 -13.50 -12.92
N ILE A 621 -23.20 -12.53 -12.09
CA ILE A 621 -24.21 -12.67 -11.05
C ILE A 621 -25.54 -12.16 -11.61
N ASN A 622 -26.64 -12.80 -11.25
CA ASN A 622 -27.84 -12.75 -12.07
C ASN A 622 -29.09 -12.31 -11.32
N THR A 623 -30.19 -12.12 -12.07
CA THR A 623 -31.50 -11.72 -11.52
C THR A 623 -31.98 -12.66 -10.40
N SER A 624 -31.53 -13.91 -10.39
CA SER A 624 -31.84 -14.89 -9.34
C SER A 624 -31.26 -14.51 -7.98
N GLU A 625 -29.99 -14.10 -7.93
CA GLU A 625 -29.35 -13.70 -6.66
C GLU A 625 -29.93 -12.40 -6.12
N ALA A 626 -30.29 -11.45 -6.99
CA ALA A 626 -31.01 -10.24 -6.59
C ALA A 626 -32.35 -10.57 -5.93
N LEU A 627 -33.15 -11.47 -6.54
CA LEU A 627 -34.42 -11.91 -5.98
C LEU A 627 -34.26 -12.70 -4.67
N LYS A 628 -33.25 -13.58 -4.59
CA LYS A 628 -32.91 -14.28 -3.33
C LYS A 628 -32.52 -13.31 -2.23
N PHE A 629 -31.73 -12.29 -2.55
CA PHE A 629 -31.34 -11.26 -1.59
C PHE A 629 -32.55 -10.48 -1.09
N ALA A 630 -33.47 -10.08 -1.98
CA ALA A 630 -34.72 -9.41 -1.58
C ALA A 630 -35.55 -10.29 -0.63
N ARG A 631 -35.69 -11.59 -0.93
CA ARG A 631 -36.41 -12.57 -0.07
C ARG A 631 -35.76 -12.75 1.30
N GLN A 632 -34.44 -12.79 1.37
CA GLN A 632 -33.70 -13.00 2.63
C GLN A 632 -33.74 -11.80 3.58
N ASN A 633 -34.01 -10.60 3.07
CA ASN A 633 -34.13 -9.38 3.87
C ASN A 633 -35.59 -9.02 4.16
N LYS A 634 -36.51 -10.00 4.05
CA LYS A 634 -37.87 -9.91 4.56
C LYS A 634 -37.86 -10.14 6.07
N SER A 635 -37.85 -9.06 6.86
CA SER A 635 -38.13 -9.15 8.29
C SER A 635 -39.65 -9.21 8.50
N ASP A 636 -40.10 -9.91 9.54
CA ASP A 636 -41.54 -10.02 9.87
C ASP A 636 -42.16 -8.66 10.29
N ASP A 637 -41.34 -7.66 10.62
CA ASP A 637 -41.76 -6.34 11.11
C ASP A 637 -41.67 -5.20 10.07
N ASP A 638 -41.03 -5.38 8.90
CA ASP A 638 -40.72 -4.27 7.98
C ASP A 638 -41.07 -4.55 6.50
N GLU A 639 -42.38 -4.63 6.22
CA GLU A 639 -42.93 -4.79 4.87
C GLU A 639 -42.44 -3.69 3.89
N SER A 640 -42.03 -2.54 4.42
CA SER A 640 -41.56 -1.38 3.65
C SER A 640 -40.25 -1.66 2.88
N VAL A 641 -39.31 -2.40 3.46
CA VAL A 641 -38.01 -2.71 2.84
C VAL A 641 -38.18 -3.72 1.71
N SER A 642 -38.90 -4.82 1.97
CA SER A 642 -39.17 -5.83 0.93
C SER A 642 -39.88 -5.23 -0.28
N ARG A 643 -40.85 -4.33 -0.03
CA ARG A 643 -41.53 -3.57 -1.07
C ARG A 643 -40.57 -2.71 -1.88
N ARG A 644 -39.70 -1.93 -1.24
CA ARG A 644 -38.70 -1.08 -1.91
C ARG A 644 -37.75 -1.90 -2.80
N LEU A 645 -37.24 -3.02 -2.28
CA LEU A 645 -36.34 -3.91 -3.02
C LEU A 645 -37.03 -4.55 -4.23
N LEU A 646 -38.28 -5.02 -4.08
CA LEU A 646 -39.06 -5.58 -5.21
C LEU A 646 -39.40 -4.52 -6.25
N THR A 647 -39.78 -3.32 -5.83
CA THR A 647 -39.96 -2.18 -6.75
C THR A 647 -38.70 -1.94 -7.55
N LYS A 648 -37.52 -1.90 -6.91
CA LYS A 648 -36.24 -1.68 -7.59
C LYS A 648 -35.91 -2.79 -8.60
N ILE A 649 -36.19 -4.06 -8.28
CA ILE A 649 -36.02 -5.19 -9.23
C ILE A 649 -36.91 -5.00 -10.45
N LEU A 650 -38.20 -4.69 -10.25
CA LEU A 650 -39.17 -4.51 -11.33
C LEU A 650 -38.84 -3.28 -12.19
N ASP A 651 -38.39 -2.20 -11.57
CA ASP A 651 -37.98 -0.98 -12.28
C ASP A 651 -36.85 -1.30 -13.26
N ILE A 652 -35.81 -2.00 -12.81
CA ILE A 652 -34.64 -2.33 -13.64
C ILE A 652 -34.97 -3.41 -14.68
N CYS A 653 -35.71 -4.46 -14.31
CA CYS A 653 -35.93 -5.61 -15.18
C CYS A 653 -37.09 -5.43 -16.16
N VAL A 654 -38.04 -4.55 -15.89
CA VAL A 654 -39.31 -4.45 -16.64
C VAL A 654 -39.59 -3.03 -17.12
N VAL A 655 -39.37 -2.01 -16.28
CA VAL A 655 -39.78 -0.63 -16.59
C VAL A 655 -38.74 0.12 -17.42
N GLU A 656 -37.46 0.03 -17.06
CA GLU A 656 -36.36 0.75 -17.72
C GLU A 656 -36.26 0.42 -19.23
N ASP A 657 -36.25 1.43 -20.10
CA ASP A 657 -36.07 1.27 -21.55
C ASP A 657 -34.59 1.21 -21.96
N LYS A 658 -33.88 0.16 -21.52
CA LYS A 658 -32.50 -0.14 -21.95
C LYS A 658 -32.47 -1.40 -22.81
N THR A 659 -31.47 -1.49 -23.69
CA THR A 659 -31.29 -2.66 -24.57
C THR A 659 -31.13 -3.97 -23.80
N GLU A 660 -30.55 -3.88 -22.60
CA GLU A 660 -30.29 -5.02 -21.72
C GLU A 660 -31.54 -5.46 -20.93
N THR A 661 -32.53 -4.58 -20.75
CA THR A 661 -33.75 -4.86 -19.98
C THR A 661 -34.47 -6.12 -20.47
N GLN A 662 -34.49 -6.36 -21.78
CA GLN A 662 -35.12 -7.57 -22.33
C GLN A 662 -34.46 -8.88 -21.88
N VAL A 663 -33.17 -8.84 -21.57
CA VAL A 663 -32.43 -10.00 -21.04
C VAL A 663 -32.82 -10.22 -19.57
N TYR A 664 -32.83 -9.15 -18.78
CA TYR A 664 -33.23 -9.18 -17.37
C TYR A 664 -34.70 -9.59 -17.20
N GLU A 665 -35.61 -9.08 -18.03
CA GLU A 665 -37.03 -9.47 -18.04
C GLU A 665 -37.19 -10.98 -18.28
N LYS A 666 -36.50 -11.53 -19.29
CA LYS A 666 -36.55 -12.96 -19.62
C LYS A 666 -36.00 -13.81 -18.49
N GLU A 667 -34.93 -13.35 -17.85
CA GLU A 667 -34.37 -14.06 -16.70
C GLU A 667 -35.32 -14.01 -15.51
N LEU A 668 -35.90 -12.85 -15.19
CA LEU A 668 -36.89 -12.73 -14.12
C LEU A 668 -38.11 -13.63 -14.38
N LEU A 669 -38.61 -13.66 -15.63
CA LEU A 669 -39.67 -14.58 -16.06
C LEU A 669 -39.26 -16.05 -15.98
N SER A 670 -37.98 -16.40 -15.94
CA SER A 670 -37.56 -17.80 -15.76
C SER A 670 -37.60 -18.25 -14.29
N LEU A 671 -37.67 -17.29 -13.35
CA LEU A 671 -37.66 -17.56 -11.92
C LEU A 671 -39.09 -17.79 -11.40
N PRO A 672 -39.28 -18.64 -10.38
CA PRO A 672 -40.60 -18.81 -9.75
C PRO A 672 -40.87 -17.63 -8.81
N LEU A 673 -41.95 -16.89 -9.04
CA LEU A 673 -42.48 -15.90 -8.10
C LEU A 673 -43.34 -16.60 -7.02
N ASN A 674 -43.40 -16.04 -5.82
CA ASN A 674 -44.34 -16.51 -4.79
C ASN A 674 -45.63 -15.69 -4.80
N ASP A 675 -46.68 -16.18 -4.12
CA ASP A 675 -48.00 -15.53 -4.05
C ASP A 675 -47.95 -14.06 -3.61
N TYR A 676 -46.97 -13.68 -2.76
CA TYR A 676 -46.79 -12.31 -2.31
C TYR A 676 -46.23 -11.42 -3.43
N GLU A 677 -45.19 -11.90 -4.12
CA GLU A 677 -44.55 -11.20 -5.23
C GLU A 677 -45.50 -11.02 -6.42
N GLU A 678 -46.29 -12.04 -6.76
CA GLU A 678 -47.30 -11.95 -7.83
C GLU A 678 -48.37 -10.90 -7.53
N LYS A 679 -48.91 -10.91 -6.30
CA LYS A 679 -49.87 -9.88 -5.85
C LYS A 679 -49.23 -8.49 -5.81
N PHE A 680 -47.94 -8.43 -5.48
CA PHE A 680 -47.20 -7.17 -5.43
C PHE A 680 -47.05 -6.55 -6.82
N VAL A 681 -46.75 -7.33 -7.87
CA VAL A 681 -46.64 -6.84 -9.25
C VAL A 681 -47.95 -6.17 -9.69
N LEU A 682 -49.09 -6.81 -9.44
CA LEU A 682 -50.41 -6.25 -9.76
C LEU A 682 -50.67 -4.94 -9.02
N LYS A 683 -50.43 -4.92 -7.69
CA LYS A 683 -50.60 -3.71 -6.88
C LYS A 683 -49.67 -2.59 -7.34
N TYR A 684 -48.43 -2.91 -7.70
CA TYR A 684 -47.47 -1.94 -8.18
C TYR A 684 -47.85 -1.37 -9.55
N TRP A 685 -48.42 -2.20 -10.44
CA TRP A 685 -49.02 -1.72 -11.69
C TRP A 685 -50.21 -0.78 -11.44
N GLU A 686 -51.11 -1.12 -10.50
CA GLU A 686 -52.27 -0.29 -10.16
C GLU A 686 -51.86 1.12 -9.69
N GLU A 687 -50.77 1.21 -8.93
CA GLU A 687 -50.24 2.47 -8.42
C GLU A 687 -49.44 3.25 -9.47
N SER A 688 -48.51 2.59 -10.17
CA SER A 688 -47.59 3.22 -11.14
C SER A 688 -48.24 3.52 -12.49
N LYS A 689 -49.25 2.74 -12.88
CA LYS A 689 -49.92 2.78 -14.19
C LYS A 689 -49.00 2.44 -15.38
N GLU A 690 -47.87 1.80 -15.12
CA GLU A 690 -46.90 1.43 -16.15
C GLU A 690 -47.36 0.20 -16.95
N PRO A 691 -47.68 0.31 -18.25
CA PRO A 691 -48.23 -0.80 -19.04
C PRO A 691 -47.30 -2.03 -19.10
N LYS A 692 -45.98 -1.85 -19.03
CA LYS A 692 -45.03 -2.96 -19.09
C LYS A 692 -45.16 -3.91 -17.90
N LEU A 693 -45.55 -3.42 -16.71
CA LEU A 693 -45.75 -4.27 -15.54
C LEU A 693 -46.95 -5.20 -15.70
N LEU A 694 -48.07 -4.70 -16.22
CA LEU A 694 -49.22 -5.54 -16.53
C LEU A 694 -48.90 -6.54 -17.64
N TRP A 695 -48.13 -6.11 -18.64
CA TRP A 695 -47.67 -7.00 -19.70
C TRP A 695 -46.77 -8.13 -19.17
N PHE A 696 -45.84 -7.81 -18.28
CA PHE A 696 -45.01 -8.78 -17.57
C PHE A 696 -45.86 -9.76 -16.74
N TYR A 697 -46.85 -9.26 -16.00
CA TYR A 697 -47.74 -10.10 -15.21
C TYR A 697 -48.55 -11.10 -16.07
N ILE A 698 -49.03 -10.66 -17.24
CA ILE A 698 -49.71 -11.56 -18.19
C ILE A 698 -48.77 -12.66 -18.66
N LYS A 699 -47.50 -12.36 -18.98
CA LYS A 699 -46.51 -13.38 -19.38
C LYS A 699 -46.26 -14.40 -18.28
N GLU A 700 -46.19 -13.97 -17.02
CA GLU A 700 -46.00 -14.86 -15.87
C GLU A 700 -47.21 -15.80 -15.69
N LEU A 701 -48.45 -15.29 -15.81
CA LEU A 701 -49.65 -16.13 -15.76
C LEU A 701 -49.68 -17.19 -16.87
N VAL A 702 -49.27 -16.82 -18.08
CA VAL A 702 -49.17 -17.75 -19.22
C VAL A 702 -48.14 -18.84 -18.96
N LYS A 703 -46.99 -18.49 -18.35
CA LYS A 703 -45.95 -19.45 -17.96
C LYS A 703 -46.44 -20.42 -16.89
N ASN A 704 -47.23 -19.95 -15.93
CA ASN A 704 -47.83 -20.79 -14.88
C ASN A 704 -49.07 -21.56 -15.36
N GLU A 705 -49.34 -21.60 -16.67
CA GLU A 705 -50.49 -22.26 -17.31
C GLU A 705 -51.87 -21.75 -16.83
N ASN A 706 -51.93 -20.59 -16.19
CA ASN A 706 -53.17 -19.94 -15.78
C ASN A 706 -53.76 -19.12 -16.93
N TYR A 707 -54.15 -19.83 -18.01
CA TYR A 707 -54.65 -19.22 -19.23
C TYR A 707 -55.96 -18.43 -19.01
N ARG A 708 -56.82 -18.91 -18.09
CA ARG A 708 -58.08 -18.25 -17.70
C ARG A 708 -57.83 -16.83 -17.23
N GLU A 709 -56.97 -16.67 -16.21
CA GLU A 709 -56.68 -15.36 -15.63
C GLU A 709 -55.84 -14.48 -16.56
N SER A 710 -54.92 -15.08 -17.32
CA SER A 710 -54.12 -14.35 -18.31
C SER A 710 -54.98 -13.66 -19.37
N LEU A 711 -56.06 -14.31 -19.82
CA LEU A 711 -56.98 -13.76 -20.83
C LEU A 711 -57.78 -12.59 -20.27
N VAL A 712 -58.21 -12.67 -19.00
CA VAL A 712 -58.90 -11.58 -18.31
C VAL A 712 -58.00 -10.34 -18.25
N TYR A 713 -56.75 -10.50 -17.77
CA TYR A 713 -55.81 -9.38 -17.69
C TYR A 713 -55.34 -8.90 -19.06
N PHE A 714 -55.27 -9.75 -20.08
CA PHE A 714 -55.01 -9.32 -21.46
C PHE A 714 -56.09 -8.37 -22.00
N ARG A 715 -57.36 -8.64 -21.70
CA ARG A 715 -58.47 -7.74 -22.08
C ARG A 715 -58.38 -6.40 -21.34
N VAL A 716 -57.99 -6.43 -20.06
CA VAL A 716 -57.71 -5.22 -19.26
C VAL A 716 -56.54 -4.43 -19.87
N TYR A 717 -55.44 -5.11 -20.21
CA TYR A 717 -54.25 -4.51 -20.84
C TYR A 717 -54.59 -3.85 -22.17
N LYS A 718 -55.31 -4.56 -23.05
CA LYS A 718 -55.77 -4.03 -24.33
C LYS A 718 -56.59 -2.76 -24.15
N TRP A 719 -57.59 -2.80 -23.26
CA TRP A 719 -58.43 -1.63 -22.99
C TRP A 719 -57.61 -0.47 -22.42
N PHE A 720 -56.71 -0.72 -21.46
CA PHE A 720 -55.87 0.29 -20.84
C PHE A 720 -54.93 0.95 -21.87
N LYS A 721 -54.28 0.15 -22.71
CA LYS A 721 -53.35 0.64 -23.74
C LYS A 721 -54.07 1.45 -24.82
N GLU A 722 -55.23 0.98 -25.30
CA GLU A 722 -56.00 1.66 -26.34
C GLU A 722 -56.72 2.92 -25.81
N THR A 723 -57.27 2.87 -24.59
CA THR A 723 -58.17 3.91 -24.07
C THR A 723 -57.47 4.92 -23.16
N CYS A 724 -56.54 4.47 -22.30
CA CYS A 724 -55.85 5.34 -21.35
C CYS A 724 -54.55 5.89 -21.92
N LEU A 725 -53.84 5.12 -22.76
CA LEU A 725 -52.55 5.52 -23.33
C LEU A 725 -52.59 5.90 -24.81
N ASN A 726 -53.72 5.68 -25.51
CA ASN A 726 -53.86 5.89 -26.96
C ASN A 726 -52.78 5.18 -27.81
N MET A 727 -52.31 4.01 -27.35
CA MET A 727 -51.28 3.22 -28.03
C MET A 727 -51.89 2.02 -28.77
N GLN A 728 -51.29 1.64 -29.89
CA GLN A 728 -51.64 0.40 -30.61
C GLN A 728 -50.90 -0.81 -30.02
N LEU A 729 -51.51 -1.98 -30.15
CA LEU A 729 -50.89 -3.25 -29.77
C LEU A 729 -49.76 -3.60 -30.75
N THR A 730 -48.69 -4.20 -30.24
CA THR A 730 -47.59 -4.74 -31.06
C THR A 730 -47.97 -6.11 -31.65
N ASN A 731 -47.26 -6.55 -32.69
CA ASN A 731 -47.52 -7.87 -33.30
C ASN A 731 -47.34 -9.02 -32.30
N ASP A 732 -46.36 -8.92 -31.40
CA ASP A 732 -46.09 -9.92 -30.37
C ASP A 732 -47.22 -9.99 -29.34
N GLU A 733 -47.78 -8.84 -28.96
CA GLU A 733 -48.93 -8.75 -28.06
C GLU A 733 -50.19 -9.39 -28.67
N ILE A 734 -50.41 -9.15 -29.96
CA ILE A 734 -51.53 -9.74 -30.71
C ILE A 734 -51.36 -11.26 -30.79
N GLN A 735 -50.16 -11.74 -31.12
CA GLN A 735 -49.89 -13.18 -31.21
C GLN A 735 -50.08 -13.90 -29.86
N LEU A 736 -49.59 -13.32 -28.77
CA LEU A 736 -49.78 -13.90 -27.44
C LEU A 736 -51.26 -13.95 -27.05
N GLY A 737 -52.02 -12.87 -27.30
CA GLY A 737 -53.46 -12.83 -27.05
C GLY A 737 -54.25 -13.87 -27.84
N VAL A 738 -53.90 -14.10 -29.10
CA VAL A 738 -54.51 -15.17 -29.92
C VAL A 738 -54.14 -16.55 -29.40
N SER A 739 -52.89 -16.75 -28.95
CA SER A 739 -52.45 -18.03 -28.39
C SER A 739 -53.10 -18.37 -27.05
N THR A 740 -53.32 -17.38 -26.18
CA THR A 740 -54.01 -17.61 -24.89
C THR A 740 -55.49 -17.90 -25.09
N GLU A 741 -56.14 -17.20 -26.02
CA GLU A 741 -57.53 -17.45 -26.40
C GLU A 741 -57.71 -18.84 -27.05
N ALA A 742 -56.75 -19.30 -27.86
CA ALA A 742 -56.76 -20.63 -28.46
C ALA A 742 -56.60 -21.76 -27.42
N LYS A 743 -55.64 -21.65 -26.50
CA LYS A 743 -55.41 -22.66 -25.44
C LYS A 743 -56.55 -22.71 -24.42
N LYS A 744 -57.16 -21.58 -24.09
CA LYS A 744 -58.35 -21.54 -23.22
C LYS A 744 -59.53 -22.34 -23.80
N ASN A 745 -59.70 -22.36 -25.12
CA ASN A 745 -60.75 -23.14 -25.76
C ASN A 745 -60.51 -24.66 -25.72
N GLU A 746 -59.32 -25.11 -25.30
CA GLU A 746 -59.01 -26.53 -25.10
C GLU A 746 -59.36 -27.03 -23.68
N ASP A 747 -59.42 -26.13 -22.67
CA ASP A 747 -59.48 -26.50 -21.24
C ASP A 747 -60.86 -26.33 -20.55
N ASP A 748 -61.78 -25.46 -21.02
CA ASP A 748 -63.03 -25.18 -20.27
C ASP A 748 -64.35 -25.26 -21.08
N SER A 749 -65.41 -25.77 -20.44
CA SER A 749 -66.78 -25.94 -20.95
C SER A 749 -67.78 -24.85 -20.54
N ASP A 750 -67.37 -23.88 -19.72
CA ASP A 750 -68.27 -22.88 -19.10
C ASP A 750 -67.86 -21.43 -19.48
N ASP A 751 -68.23 -21.02 -20.69
CA ASP A 751 -67.91 -19.69 -21.25
C ASP A 751 -68.61 -18.51 -20.53
N GLU A 752 -69.75 -18.75 -19.87
CA GLU A 752 -70.54 -17.69 -19.21
C GLU A 752 -69.85 -17.12 -17.95
N GLU A 753 -69.26 -17.97 -17.11
CA GLU A 753 -68.60 -17.55 -15.85
C GLU A 753 -67.34 -16.70 -16.14
N LEU A 754 -66.58 -17.08 -17.16
CA LEU A 754 -65.43 -16.31 -17.61
C LEU A 754 -65.84 -14.92 -18.12
N GLU A 755 -66.96 -14.83 -18.86
CA GLU A 755 -67.42 -13.56 -19.40
C GLU A 755 -67.87 -12.59 -18.30
N ASP A 756 -68.43 -13.12 -17.22
CA ASP A 756 -68.79 -12.35 -16.03
C ASP A 756 -67.56 -11.89 -15.24
N ASP A 757 -66.57 -12.78 -14.99
CA ASP A 757 -65.28 -12.42 -14.38
C ASP A 757 -64.55 -11.33 -15.19
N MET A 758 -64.55 -11.46 -16.52
CA MET A 758 -63.97 -10.46 -17.42
C MET A 758 -64.66 -9.11 -17.31
N LYS A 759 -66.00 -9.09 -17.31
CA LYS A 759 -66.78 -7.85 -17.16
C LYS A 759 -66.53 -7.23 -15.79
N GLU A 760 -66.45 -8.02 -14.73
CA GLU A 760 -66.22 -7.55 -13.38
C GLU A 760 -64.83 -6.91 -13.23
N LYS A 761 -63.75 -7.62 -13.57
CA LYS A 761 -62.38 -7.07 -13.48
C LYS A 761 -62.19 -5.86 -14.40
N LEU A 762 -62.73 -5.88 -15.62
CA LEU A 762 -62.65 -4.74 -16.52
C LEU A 762 -63.41 -3.52 -15.98
N ASN A 763 -64.58 -3.72 -15.37
CA ASN A 763 -65.32 -2.64 -14.73
C ASN A 763 -64.62 -2.10 -13.48
N HIS A 764 -63.98 -2.96 -12.68
CA HIS A 764 -63.14 -2.56 -11.56
C HIS A 764 -62.04 -1.60 -12.02
N TYR A 765 -61.25 -1.97 -13.02
CA TYR A 765 -60.16 -1.12 -13.53
C TYR A 765 -60.65 0.12 -14.27
N LYS A 766 -61.80 0.07 -14.96
CA LYS A 766 -62.47 1.27 -15.50
C LYS A 766 -62.79 2.29 -14.41
N ARG A 767 -63.33 1.83 -13.27
CA ARG A 767 -63.62 2.69 -12.11
C ARG A 767 -62.33 3.24 -11.51
N LEU A 768 -61.32 2.38 -11.36
CA LEU A 768 -60.02 2.74 -10.76
C LEU A 768 -59.28 3.82 -11.57
N PHE A 769 -59.25 3.70 -12.91
CA PHE A 769 -58.42 4.58 -13.76
C PHE A 769 -59.15 5.77 -14.39
N ILE A 770 -60.46 5.69 -14.65
CA ILE A 770 -61.25 6.78 -15.27
C ILE A 770 -62.11 7.52 -14.23
N GLY A 771 -62.20 7.03 -12.99
CA GLY A 771 -62.95 7.70 -11.91
C GLY A 771 -64.46 7.74 -12.13
N ILE A 772 -64.99 6.94 -13.05
CA ILE A 772 -66.43 6.89 -13.32
C ILE A 772 -67.11 6.12 -12.19
N GLN A 773 -67.62 6.86 -11.20
CA GLN A 773 -68.78 6.41 -10.42
C GLN A 773 -69.89 6.08 -11.42
N SER A 774 -70.61 4.99 -11.16
CA SER A 774 -71.54 4.40 -12.12
C SER A 774 -72.47 5.46 -12.73
N PHE A 775 -72.70 5.38 -14.04
CA PHE A 775 -73.69 6.21 -14.72
C PHE A 775 -75.13 5.96 -14.17
N SER A 776 -75.33 4.93 -13.32
CA SER A 776 -76.61 4.71 -12.64
C SER A 776 -76.81 5.58 -11.39
N ASP A 777 -75.77 6.23 -10.85
CA ASP A 777 -75.92 7.05 -9.64
C ASP A 777 -76.23 8.54 -9.93
N GLN A 778 -76.04 9.01 -11.17
CA GLN A 778 -76.21 10.44 -11.54
C GLN A 778 -77.50 10.79 -12.29
N MET A 779 -78.33 9.81 -12.67
CA MET A 779 -79.66 10.07 -13.23
C MET A 779 -80.64 9.09 -12.61
N GLY A 780 -81.43 9.56 -11.64
CA GLY A 780 -82.61 8.84 -11.13
C GLY A 780 -83.68 8.71 -12.22
N ILE A 781 -83.46 7.81 -13.18
CA ILE A 781 -84.38 7.45 -14.24
C ILE A 781 -84.40 5.92 -14.34
N ASP A 782 -85.57 5.34 -14.07
CA ASP A 782 -85.90 3.92 -14.31
C ASP A 782 -85.55 3.50 -15.75
N LEU A 783 -84.66 2.51 -15.87
CA LEU A 783 -84.33 1.82 -17.12
C LEU A 783 -84.97 0.43 -17.16
N GLU A 784 -86.31 0.38 -17.27
CA GLU A 784 -87.03 -0.81 -17.78
C GLU A 784 -87.21 -0.80 -19.32
N SER A 785 -86.67 0.19 -20.06
CA SER A 785 -87.04 0.39 -21.47
C SER A 785 -86.09 -0.17 -22.54
N ASP A 786 -84.87 -0.62 -22.21
CA ASP A 786 -83.92 -1.14 -23.23
C ASP A 786 -83.91 -2.66 -23.42
N LYS A 787 -84.70 -3.42 -22.66
CA LYS A 787 -84.93 -4.86 -22.90
C LYS A 787 -85.77 -5.15 -24.16
N PHE A 788 -86.38 -4.13 -24.81
CA PHE A 788 -87.24 -4.34 -25.97
C PHE A 788 -86.54 -4.23 -27.35
N LYS A 789 -85.35 -3.62 -27.45
CA LYS A 789 -84.67 -3.47 -28.76
C LYS A 789 -83.77 -4.65 -29.14
N TYR A 790 -83.16 -5.35 -28.18
CA TYR A 790 -82.30 -6.51 -28.47
C TYR A 790 -83.08 -7.80 -28.79
N LYS A 791 -84.25 -8.03 -28.18
CA LYS A 791 -85.11 -9.19 -28.51
C LYS A 791 -85.62 -9.17 -29.95
N SER A 792 -85.89 -7.99 -30.52
CA SER A 792 -86.39 -7.85 -31.90
C SER A 792 -85.36 -8.25 -32.97
N GLN A 793 -84.07 -7.97 -32.75
CA GLN A 793 -83.02 -8.36 -33.69
C GLN A 793 -82.64 -9.84 -33.61
N GLU A 794 -82.72 -10.45 -32.42
CA GLU A 794 -82.46 -11.87 -32.25
C GLU A 794 -83.61 -12.74 -32.77
N GLU A 795 -84.87 -12.32 -32.58
CA GLU A 795 -86.04 -12.97 -33.16
C GLU A 795 -86.05 -12.85 -34.70
N ALA A 796 -85.58 -11.73 -35.26
CA ALA A 796 -85.41 -11.58 -36.71
C ALA A 796 -84.30 -12.50 -37.29
N LYS A 797 -83.21 -12.74 -36.55
CA LYS A 797 -82.15 -13.68 -36.92
C LYS A 797 -82.60 -15.15 -36.78
N LYS A 798 -83.40 -15.48 -35.74
CA LYS A 798 -84.01 -16.81 -35.58
C LYS A 798 -85.04 -17.11 -36.67
N ARG A 799 -85.88 -16.13 -37.07
CA ARG A 799 -86.79 -16.28 -38.21
C ARG A 799 -86.07 -16.52 -39.53
N LYS A 800 -84.97 -15.79 -39.81
CA LYS A 800 -84.14 -16.02 -41.01
C LYS A 800 -83.41 -17.38 -41.01
N ARG A 801 -83.04 -17.92 -39.85
CA ARG A 801 -82.49 -19.29 -39.73
C ARG A 801 -83.57 -20.36 -39.98
N GLN A 802 -84.75 -20.20 -39.40
CA GLN A 802 -85.87 -21.13 -39.61
C GLN A 802 -86.42 -21.11 -41.05
N GLU A 803 -86.43 -19.95 -41.72
CA GLU A 803 -86.78 -19.86 -43.15
C GLU A 803 -85.72 -20.52 -44.05
N ARG A 804 -84.43 -20.43 -43.69
CA ARG A 804 -83.36 -21.16 -44.38
C ARG A 804 -83.46 -22.67 -44.18
N GLU A 805 -83.77 -23.14 -42.98
CA GLU A 805 -83.95 -24.57 -42.71
C GLU A 805 -85.18 -25.13 -43.42
N LYS A 806 -86.32 -24.41 -43.43
CA LYS A 806 -87.48 -24.78 -44.25
C LYS A 806 -87.19 -24.79 -45.74
N TYR A 807 -86.35 -23.88 -46.25
CA TYR A 807 -85.92 -23.88 -47.65
C TYR A 807 -85.12 -25.15 -47.99
N TYR A 808 -84.19 -25.58 -47.12
CA TYR A 808 -83.40 -26.80 -47.34
C TYR A 808 -84.22 -28.09 -47.16
N GLU A 809 -85.21 -28.11 -46.27
CA GLU A 809 -86.14 -29.23 -46.11
C GLU A 809 -87.12 -29.37 -47.29
N GLN A 810 -87.56 -28.25 -47.89
CA GLN A 810 -88.42 -28.28 -49.09
C GLN A 810 -87.67 -28.71 -50.37
N HIS A 811 -86.34 -28.59 -50.40
CA HIS A 811 -85.51 -28.97 -51.56
C HIS A 811 -84.79 -30.31 -51.41
N GLY A 812 -85.04 -31.08 -50.34
CA GLY A 812 -84.67 -32.49 -50.25
C GLY A 812 -83.16 -32.82 -50.25
N VAL A 813 -82.29 -31.91 -49.80
CA VAL A 813 -80.83 -32.15 -49.78
C VAL A 813 -80.39 -32.66 -48.40
N LYS A 814 -80.13 -33.97 -48.28
CA LYS A 814 -79.51 -34.58 -47.09
C LYS A 814 -77.99 -34.36 -47.12
N ARG A 815 -77.39 -33.94 -46.00
CA ARG A 815 -75.94 -33.88 -45.80
C ARG A 815 -75.44 -35.11 -45.07
N ASP A 816 -74.65 -35.94 -45.74
CA ASP A 816 -73.93 -37.05 -45.13
C ASP A 816 -72.62 -36.58 -44.47
N LYS A 817 -72.34 -37.20 -43.32
CA LYS A 817 -71.17 -36.99 -42.45
C LYS A 817 -69.92 -37.61 -43.08
N VAL A 818 -68.80 -36.89 -43.06
CA VAL A 818 -67.47 -37.45 -43.32
C VAL A 818 -66.65 -37.42 -42.03
N VAL A 819 -66.11 -38.59 -41.67
CA VAL A 819 -65.22 -38.85 -40.54
C VAL A 819 -63.81 -39.12 -41.09
N PRO A 820 -62.71 -38.67 -40.45
CA PRO A 820 -61.37 -39.15 -40.75
C PRO A 820 -60.82 -40.08 -39.64
N LEU A 821 -60.11 -41.13 -40.07
CA LEU A 821 -59.36 -42.07 -39.22
C LEU A 821 -57.84 -41.99 -39.52
N LEU A 822 -57.09 -42.41 -38.50
CA LEU A 822 -55.66 -42.28 -38.17
C LEU A 822 -54.58 -42.96 -39.05
N LYS A 823 -53.42 -42.28 -39.13
CA LYS A 823 -51.99 -42.68 -38.90
C LYS A 823 -51.48 -44.13 -39.14
N ASN A 824 -50.39 -44.27 -39.95
CA ASN A 824 -48.97 -44.53 -39.55
C ASN A 824 -48.15 -45.35 -40.58
N ARG A 825 -46.95 -44.87 -40.96
CA ARG A 825 -45.62 -45.55 -40.90
C ARG A 825 -44.53 -44.71 -41.60
N SER A 826 -43.36 -44.62 -40.96
CA SER A 826 -42.10 -43.98 -41.39
C SER A 826 -41.30 -44.87 -42.38
N PRO A 827 -40.24 -44.38 -43.08
CA PRO A 827 -38.89 -44.31 -42.48
C PRO A 827 -37.91 -43.20 -43.00
N LEU A 828 -36.89 -42.90 -42.16
CA LEU A 828 -35.46 -42.65 -42.43
C LEU A 828 -34.95 -41.69 -43.54
N SER A 829 -34.11 -40.75 -43.07
CA SER A 829 -32.73 -40.41 -43.48
C SER A 829 -32.38 -39.63 -44.77
N ALA A 830 -31.63 -38.54 -44.54
CA ALA A 830 -30.38 -38.08 -45.18
C ALA A 830 -30.37 -37.15 -46.42
N SER A 831 -29.47 -36.14 -46.34
CA SER A 831 -28.93 -35.20 -47.36
C SER A 831 -29.94 -34.23 -47.99
N ASN A 832 -29.73 -32.90 -48.05
CA ASN A 832 -28.55 -32.03 -48.01
C ASN A 832 -28.86 -30.74 -47.25
#